data_AF-A0A2V8SHW2-F1
#
_entry.id   AF-A0A2V8SHW2-F1
#
_cell.length_a   1.000
_cell.length_b   1.000
_cell.length_c   1.000
_cell.angle_alpha   90.00
_cell.angle_beta   90.00
_cell.angle_gamma   90.00
#
_symmetry.space_group_name_H-M   'P 1'
#
loop_
_entity.id
_entity.type
_entity.pdbx_description
1 polymer ?
#
loop_
_entity_poly.entity_id
_entity_poly.type
_entity_poly.pdbx_seq_one_letter_code
_entity_poly.pdbx_strand_id
1 'polypeptide(L)'
;MAAMLARRILLPLSLATAVFASAHAQAVAPAPSGATPVWTLKVKGEIRWQQVTPAGALLVSTDAALAAVDIEHGQVAWEKPELRGLPADSVRMIEGSLLMEAERPGLLLVFDPVTGAVVFDSRRLSLSQVVTRRVLPQSGSLLVHGQRGAGPPVVALYDLSTGAQRWANESLFQQSEPRRRGLAGLMQGMVHAASEVTALEVLQAGPNVIVVHTLTDLRALDARTGAVRWSVVLPTARAGNPARHVRLYPSLKKPDRLYVSFDDRLMAYALADGRALWAKPAMVEGWVHDIVQHPNGIVILPESPPANEATGNVRIVNGVVQTGLNVARYEDGTTIAAKPLRMRGTVMDAMIADGSVVLAVDAESRTFVNVLEVATATLRLKKDVKIKGRLAYAELTPAGLLYISRPDAATNAEVNVIDLASGERRFEDAIESGKQLSSGDYNAARYYLHHAVEGRTLYVFANRDHRLYAVDRDAGTFKALGGEIKLQGGEDPTDMEIRPSGIVLIAPQNLVVVGRDGQVKHQVYYPAPQLPGLLRALYRIDAVRAGLYGAAASAYGDAFAQASRTATDANARRFTGELATAYTQGGAQLTGYSHQAAALASKRFRASLTVPGSVFMLTRAPEGNGNVLLEIAKDSAQPRARVDLGKEREPVYAVDDVAGMLFLQTSPGTLVGYRL
;
A
#
# COMPACT_ATOMS: atom_id res chain seq x y z
N MET A 1 16.12 -97.77 30.98
CA MET A 1 17.30 -97.58 30.11
C MET A 1 16.89 -96.58 29.03
N ALA A 2 17.45 -95.40 28.83
CA ALA A 2 18.44 -94.60 29.55
C ALA A 2 17.96 -93.14 29.46
N ALA A 3 18.12 -92.38 30.55
CA ALA A 3 17.88 -90.94 30.61
C ALA A 3 19.17 -90.20 30.21
N MET A 4 19.07 -89.04 29.55
CA MET A 4 20.06 -87.97 29.72
C MET A 4 19.52 -86.60 29.24
N LEU A 5 19.86 -85.59 30.05
CA LEU A 5 19.56 -84.17 29.89
C LEU A 5 20.30 -83.51 28.71
N ALA A 6 19.73 -82.44 28.15
CA ALA A 6 20.52 -81.30 27.66
C ALA A 6 19.72 -79.98 27.62
N ARG A 7 20.29 -78.95 28.25
CA ARG A 7 19.90 -77.52 28.19
C ARG A 7 19.96 -76.97 26.77
N ARG A 8 19.08 -76.03 26.41
CA ARG A 8 19.37 -74.98 25.40
C ARG A 8 18.79 -73.62 25.78
N ILE A 9 19.54 -72.60 25.39
CA ILE A 9 19.54 -71.19 25.78
C ILE A 9 18.65 -70.36 24.82
N LEU A 10 18.12 -69.25 25.35
CA LEU A 10 17.30 -68.21 24.71
C LEU A 10 17.88 -67.54 23.46
N LEU A 11 17.00 -67.05 22.57
CA LEU A 11 17.16 -65.78 21.85
C LEU A 11 15.79 -65.24 21.36
N PRO A 12 15.42 -63.96 21.62
CA PRO A 12 14.19 -63.37 21.10
C PRO A 12 14.39 -62.77 19.70
N LEU A 13 13.45 -63.02 18.78
CA LEU A 13 13.42 -62.40 17.46
C LEU A 13 12.76 -61.02 17.54
N SER A 14 13.53 -59.96 17.28
CA SER A 14 13.04 -58.61 17.06
C SER A 14 12.61 -58.44 15.60
N LEU A 15 11.33 -58.18 15.35
CA LEU A 15 10.79 -57.89 14.02
C LEU A 15 10.97 -56.40 13.73
N ALA A 16 11.88 -56.05 12.82
CA ALA A 16 12.05 -54.68 12.33
C ALA A 16 11.16 -54.46 11.09
N THR A 17 10.08 -53.68 11.24
CA THR A 17 9.28 -53.17 10.13
C THR A 17 10.00 -51.98 9.48
N ALA A 18 10.54 -52.18 8.28
CA ALA A 18 11.09 -51.11 7.45
C ALA A 18 9.93 -50.28 6.83
N VAL A 19 9.82 -49.01 7.23
CA VAL A 19 8.98 -48.02 6.55
C VAL A 19 9.73 -47.55 5.31
N PHE A 20 9.29 -47.95 4.13
CA PHE A 20 9.78 -47.39 2.88
C PHE A 20 9.22 -45.98 2.70
N ALA A 21 10.07 -44.97 2.87
CA ALA A 21 9.78 -43.61 2.44
C ALA A 21 9.77 -43.58 0.91
N SER A 22 8.60 -43.39 0.29
CA SER A 22 8.46 -43.18 -1.15
C SER A 22 9.03 -41.80 -1.52
N ALA A 23 10.33 -41.76 -1.85
CA ALA A 23 10.92 -40.63 -2.53
C ALA A 23 10.27 -40.53 -3.93
N HIS A 24 9.35 -39.59 -4.11
CA HIS A 24 8.86 -39.24 -5.44
C HIS A 24 10.04 -38.67 -6.22
N ALA A 25 10.57 -39.45 -7.15
CA ALA A 25 11.54 -38.97 -8.13
C ALA A 25 10.90 -37.81 -8.88
N GLN A 26 11.47 -36.60 -8.75
CA GLN A 26 11.14 -35.46 -9.59
C GLN A 26 11.45 -35.86 -11.04
N ALA A 27 10.41 -36.03 -11.85
CA ALA A 27 10.57 -36.13 -13.30
C ALA A 27 11.27 -34.85 -13.78
N VAL A 28 12.40 -34.99 -14.46
CA VAL A 28 13.11 -33.86 -15.06
C VAL A 28 12.21 -33.30 -16.16
N ALA A 29 11.63 -32.13 -15.92
CA ALA A 29 10.88 -31.40 -16.93
C ALA A 29 11.78 -31.15 -18.17
N PRO A 30 11.24 -31.23 -19.39
CA PRO A 30 11.99 -30.85 -20.59
C PRO A 30 12.53 -29.42 -20.42
N ALA A 31 13.77 -29.18 -20.87
CA ALA A 31 14.37 -27.86 -20.78
C ALA A 31 13.49 -26.83 -21.52
N PRO A 32 13.07 -25.73 -20.87
CA PRO A 32 12.26 -24.71 -21.54
C PRO A 32 13.04 -24.13 -22.71
N SER A 33 12.33 -23.80 -23.80
CA SER A 33 12.94 -23.11 -24.94
C SER A 33 13.52 -21.76 -24.50
N GLY A 34 14.72 -21.45 -24.96
CA GLY A 34 15.32 -20.13 -24.76
C GLY A 34 14.44 -19.05 -25.37
N ALA A 35 14.04 -18.07 -24.57
CA ALA A 35 13.35 -16.89 -25.04
C ALA A 35 14.28 -16.14 -26.00
N THR A 36 13.82 -15.91 -27.22
CA THR A 36 14.57 -15.14 -28.21
C THR A 36 14.43 -13.65 -27.92
N PRO A 37 15.53 -12.88 -27.97
CA PRO A 37 15.44 -11.43 -27.95
C PRO A 37 14.47 -10.93 -29.02
N VAL A 38 13.50 -10.11 -28.63
CA VAL A 38 12.61 -9.44 -29.59
C VAL A 38 13.20 -8.13 -30.09
N TRP A 39 14.03 -7.47 -29.27
CA TRP A 39 14.79 -6.28 -29.68
C TRP A 39 16.05 -6.11 -28.82
N THR A 40 17.02 -5.38 -29.36
CA THR A 40 18.22 -4.90 -28.65
C THR A 40 18.33 -3.40 -28.85
N LEU A 41 18.54 -2.67 -27.76
CA LEU A 41 18.67 -1.22 -27.77
C LEU A 41 20.00 -0.79 -27.13
N LYS A 42 20.76 0.03 -27.84
CA LYS A 42 21.88 0.78 -27.27
C LYS A 42 21.39 2.16 -26.83
N VAL A 43 21.46 2.43 -25.53
CA VAL A 43 21.12 3.75 -24.97
C VAL A 43 22.36 4.65 -24.89
N LYS A 44 22.14 5.95 -24.79
CA LYS A 44 23.22 6.92 -24.53
C LYS A 44 23.65 6.83 -23.08
N GLY A 45 24.94 6.62 -22.86
CA GLY A 45 25.52 6.56 -21.52
C GLY A 45 25.38 5.19 -20.84
N GLU A 46 25.91 5.09 -19.63
CA GLU A 46 25.81 3.91 -18.78
C GLU A 46 24.50 3.91 -17.99
N ILE A 47 23.76 2.80 -18.06
CA ILE A 47 22.52 2.55 -17.34
C ILE A 47 22.84 2.41 -15.86
N ARG A 48 22.18 3.23 -15.05
CA ARG A 48 22.24 3.23 -13.59
C ARG A 48 21.12 2.41 -12.98
N TRP A 49 19.92 2.52 -13.54
CA TRP A 49 18.76 1.74 -13.17
C TRP A 49 17.71 1.76 -14.29
N GLN A 50 16.81 0.79 -14.23
CA GLN A 50 15.65 0.66 -15.12
C GLN A 50 14.42 0.28 -14.31
N GLN A 51 13.24 0.78 -14.69
CA GLN A 51 11.98 0.49 -14.00
C GLN A 51 10.79 0.60 -14.95
N VAL A 52 9.88 -0.38 -14.88
CA VAL A 52 8.60 -0.32 -15.60
C VAL A 52 7.61 0.50 -14.79
N THR A 53 6.99 1.48 -15.42
CA THR A 53 5.98 2.35 -14.79
C THR A 53 4.60 1.69 -14.82
N PRO A 54 3.66 2.08 -13.94
CA PRO A 54 2.28 1.60 -13.99
C PRO A 54 1.60 1.84 -15.34
N ALA A 55 1.98 2.91 -16.04
CA ALA A 55 1.50 3.25 -17.38
C ALA A 55 2.12 2.40 -18.51
N GLY A 56 3.12 1.55 -18.22
CA GLY A 56 3.72 0.61 -19.17
C GLY A 56 4.92 1.14 -19.96
N ALA A 57 5.50 2.28 -19.57
CA ALA A 57 6.78 2.73 -20.10
C ALA A 57 7.94 2.16 -19.28
N LEU A 58 9.03 1.74 -19.94
CA LEU A 58 10.29 1.38 -19.28
C LEU A 58 11.15 2.63 -19.12
N LEU A 59 11.23 3.17 -17.91
CA LEU A 59 12.16 4.25 -17.58
C LEU A 59 13.56 3.70 -17.40
N VAL A 60 14.53 4.40 -17.97
CA VAL A 60 15.96 4.07 -17.94
C VAL A 60 16.73 5.33 -17.55
N SER A 61 17.38 5.31 -16.39
CA SER A 61 18.30 6.38 -16.00
C SER A 61 19.71 6.00 -16.41
N THR A 62 20.36 6.90 -17.14
CA THR A 62 21.77 6.81 -17.50
C THR A 62 22.55 8.00 -16.94
N ASP A 63 23.87 7.94 -16.99
CA ASP A 63 24.72 9.11 -16.74
C ASP A 63 24.54 10.25 -17.76
N ALA A 64 23.88 9.99 -18.90
CA ALA A 64 23.61 10.96 -19.95
C ALA A 64 22.18 11.56 -19.91
N ALA A 65 21.16 10.80 -19.51
CA ALA A 65 19.76 11.26 -19.46
C ALA A 65 18.86 10.34 -18.62
N LEU A 66 17.64 10.81 -18.33
CA LEU A 66 16.49 9.92 -18.06
C LEU A 66 15.75 9.69 -19.39
N ALA A 67 15.47 8.44 -19.74
CA ALA A 67 14.77 8.09 -20.97
C ALA A 67 13.59 7.16 -20.70
N ALA A 68 12.58 7.17 -21.57
CA ALA A 68 11.63 6.07 -21.68
C ALA A 68 11.88 5.26 -22.94
N VAL A 69 11.79 3.94 -22.78
CA VAL A 69 11.86 2.97 -23.86
C VAL A 69 10.47 2.39 -24.08
N ASP A 70 10.03 2.38 -25.34
CA ASP A 70 8.85 1.64 -25.77
C ASP A 70 9.10 0.15 -25.63
N ILE A 71 8.27 -0.51 -24.82
CA ILE A 71 8.49 -1.90 -24.42
C ILE A 71 8.28 -2.90 -25.56
N GLU A 72 7.46 -2.56 -26.55
CA GLU A 72 7.12 -3.46 -27.66
C GLU A 72 8.21 -3.48 -28.72
N HIS A 73 8.75 -2.31 -29.09
CA HIS A 73 9.67 -2.16 -30.21
C HIS A 73 11.13 -1.92 -29.78
N GLY A 74 11.39 -1.64 -28.50
CA GLY A 74 12.75 -1.40 -28.01
C GLY A 74 13.35 -0.10 -28.51
N GLN A 75 12.52 0.93 -28.68
CA GLN A 75 12.95 2.24 -29.18
C GLN A 75 12.86 3.28 -28.07
N VAL A 76 13.81 4.21 -28.04
CA VAL A 76 13.73 5.36 -27.13
C VAL A 76 12.58 6.25 -27.58
N ALA A 77 11.54 6.34 -26.76
CA ALA A 77 10.37 7.18 -27.03
C ALA A 77 10.68 8.66 -26.76
N TRP A 78 11.42 8.94 -25.68
CA TRP A 78 11.85 10.28 -25.32
C TRP A 78 13.07 10.25 -24.40
N GLU A 79 13.83 11.35 -24.35
CA GLU A 79 14.99 11.56 -23.46
C GLU A 79 14.89 12.92 -22.76
N LYS A 80 15.42 13.00 -21.53
CA LYS A 80 15.55 14.22 -20.71
C LYS A 80 16.97 14.34 -20.14
N PRO A 81 17.92 14.94 -20.90
CA PRO A 81 19.31 15.10 -20.46
C PRO A 81 19.49 15.91 -19.17
N GLU A 82 18.59 16.85 -18.89
CA GLU A 82 18.56 17.62 -17.65
C GLU A 82 18.36 16.76 -16.39
N LEU A 83 17.77 15.57 -16.56
CA LEU A 83 17.55 14.55 -15.53
C LEU A 83 18.63 13.45 -15.53
N ARG A 84 19.79 13.69 -16.15
CA ARG A 84 20.89 12.74 -16.16
C ARG A 84 21.36 12.35 -14.76
N GLY A 85 21.70 11.07 -14.59
CA GLY A 85 22.35 10.54 -13.40
C GLY A 85 21.46 10.50 -12.16
N LEU A 86 20.14 10.66 -12.30
CA LEU A 86 19.24 10.60 -11.15
C LEU A 86 19.26 9.20 -10.51
N PRO A 87 19.34 9.10 -9.18
CA PRO A 87 19.11 7.85 -8.48
C PRO A 87 17.61 7.50 -8.51
N ALA A 88 17.29 6.22 -8.33
CA ALA A 88 15.92 5.72 -8.50
C ALA A 88 14.93 6.36 -7.50
N ASP A 89 15.39 6.65 -6.28
CA ASP A 89 14.60 7.32 -5.24
C ASP A 89 14.28 8.78 -5.55
N SER A 90 14.91 9.39 -6.55
CA SER A 90 14.62 10.75 -7.02
C SER A 90 13.59 10.79 -8.15
N VAL A 91 13.12 9.63 -8.63
CA VAL A 91 12.07 9.50 -9.64
C VAL A 91 10.92 8.68 -9.06
N ARG A 92 9.77 9.31 -8.86
CA ARG A 92 8.63 8.70 -8.16
C ARG A 92 7.34 8.94 -8.89
N MET A 93 6.37 8.06 -8.67
CA MET A 93 5.00 8.33 -9.09
C MET A 93 4.41 9.39 -8.16
N ILE A 94 3.71 10.38 -8.72
CA ILE A 94 2.89 11.26 -7.89
C ILE A 94 1.72 10.45 -7.35
N GLU A 95 1.60 10.44 -6.02
CA GLU A 95 0.58 9.66 -5.32
C GLU A 95 -0.80 9.85 -5.95
N GLY A 96 -1.43 8.73 -6.29
CA GLY A 96 -2.76 8.74 -6.85
C GLY A 96 -2.89 9.12 -8.32
N SER A 97 -1.80 9.05 -9.09
CA SER A 97 -1.78 9.43 -10.50
C SER A 97 -0.95 8.49 -11.38
N LEU A 98 -0.95 8.70 -12.70
CA LEU A 98 -0.02 8.06 -13.65
C LEU A 98 1.26 8.88 -13.91
N LEU A 99 1.40 10.05 -13.31
CA LEU A 99 2.51 10.95 -13.60
C LEU A 99 3.73 10.56 -12.78
N MET A 100 4.89 10.83 -13.36
CA MET A 100 6.15 10.73 -12.66
C MET A 100 6.63 12.13 -12.31
N GLU A 101 7.21 12.24 -11.12
CA GLU A 101 8.05 13.35 -10.73
C GLU A 101 9.51 12.93 -10.75
N ALA A 102 10.37 13.88 -11.13
CA ALA A 102 11.81 13.76 -11.02
C ALA A 102 12.37 15.01 -10.37
N GLU A 103 13.10 14.83 -9.28
CA GLU A 103 13.59 15.91 -8.44
C GLU A 103 15.11 15.88 -8.30
N ARG A 104 15.73 17.07 -8.36
CA ARG A 104 17.12 17.32 -7.98
C ARG A 104 17.23 18.75 -7.44
N PRO A 105 18.35 19.13 -6.79
CA PRO A 105 18.49 20.49 -6.27
C PRO A 105 18.19 21.55 -7.34
N GLY A 106 17.20 22.41 -7.07
CA GLY A 106 16.77 23.50 -7.96
C GLY A 106 15.93 23.10 -9.17
N LEU A 107 15.53 21.83 -9.30
CA LEU A 107 14.68 21.36 -10.39
C LEU A 107 13.74 20.24 -9.94
N LEU A 108 12.44 20.51 -10.08
CA LEU A 108 11.39 19.50 -10.10
C LEU A 108 10.69 19.52 -11.46
N LEU A 109 10.59 18.35 -12.09
CA LEU A 109 9.77 18.09 -13.27
C LEU A 109 8.65 17.11 -12.91
N VAL A 110 7.44 17.37 -13.43
CA VAL A 110 6.35 16.40 -13.50
C VAL A 110 6.07 16.11 -14.96
N PHE A 111 6.02 14.84 -15.34
CA PHE A 111 5.86 14.42 -16.72
C PHE A 111 5.05 13.14 -16.84
N ASP A 112 4.45 12.97 -18.01
CA ASP A 112 3.85 11.71 -18.43
C ASP A 112 4.98 10.71 -18.78
N PRO A 113 5.07 9.54 -18.13
CA PRO A 113 6.15 8.59 -18.37
C PRO A 113 6.11 7.93 -19.75
N VAL A 114 4.97 7.90 -20.42
CA VAL A 114 4.81 7.28 -21.74
C VAL A 114 5.24 8.25 -22.83
N THR A 115 4.71 9.47 -22.80
CA THR A 115 4.93 10.45 -23.89
C THR A 115 6.11 11.37 -23.63
N GLY A 116 6.55 11.49 -22.38
CA GLY A 116 7.60 12.42 -21.97
C GLY A 116 7.12 13.87 -21.90
N ALA A 117 5.83 14.11 -22.17
CA ALA A 117 5.23 15.43 -22.08
C ALA A 117 5.41 15.98 -20.66
N VAL A 118 5.99 17.18 -20.56
CA VAL A 118 6.20 17.86 -19.28
C VAL A 118 4.91 18.57 -18.90
N VAL A 119 4.29 18.11 -17.81
CA VAL A 119 3.11 18.73 -17.21
C VAL A 119 3.51 19.94 -16.38
N PHE A 120 4.59 19.83 -15.63
CA PHE A 120 5.10 20.90 -14.79
C PHE A 120 6.63 20.95 -14.77
N ASP A 121 7.15 22.18 -14.76
CA ASP A 121 8.57 22.50 -14.62
C ASP A 121 8.71 23.67 -13.65
N SER A 122 9.31 23.41 -12.49
CA SER A 122 9.57 24.39 -11.43
C SER A 122 10.23 25.69 -11.91
N ARG A 123 11.05 25.64 -12.97
CA ARG A 123 11.74 26.81 -13.52
C ARG A 123 10.77 27.80 -14.17
N ARG A 124 9.65 27.34 -14.72
CA ARG A 124 8.63 28.19 -15.38
C ARG A 124 8.00 29.19 -14.41
N LEU A 125 7.93 28.85 -13.13
CA LEU A 125 7.44 29.71 -12.06
C LEU A 125 8.57 30.26 -11.17
N SER A 126 9.84 30.04 -11.56
CA SER A 126 11.03 30.39 -10.77
C SER A 126 10.96 29.90 -9.32
N LEU A 127 10.43 28.67 -9.12
CA LEU A 127 10.30 28.09 -7.80
C LEU A 127 11.66 27.58 -7.31
N SER A 128 12.09 28.07 -6.15
CA SER A 128 13.23 27.55 -5.41
C SER A 128 12.87 26.31 -4.60
N GLN A 129 11.60 26.19 -4.22
CA GLN A 129 11.07 25.05 -3.49
C GLN A 129 9.63 24.77 -3.91
N VAL A 130 9.33 23.51 -4.22
CA VAL A 130 7.96 23.03 -4.42
C VAL A 130 7.50 22.42 -3.10
N VAL A 131 6.36 22.90 -2.59
CA VAL A 131 5.83 22.51 -1.28
C VAL A 131 4.65 21.55 -1.44
N THR A 132 3.73 21.83 -2.35
CA THR A 132 2.56 20.96 -2.61
C THR A 132 2.48 20.61 -4.09
N ARG A 133 2.15 19.35 -4.34
CA ARG A 133 1.90 18.77 -5.65
C ARG A 133 0.73 17.80 -5.51
N ARG A 134 -0.44 18.17 -6.01
CA ARG A 134 -1.66 17.39 -5.88
C ARG A 134 -2.33 17.23 -7.23
N VAL A 135 -2.42 15.99 -7.70
CA VAL A 135 -3.25 15.64 -8.85
C VAL A 135 -4.73 15.71 -8.43
N LEU A 136 -5.53 16.35 -9.28
CA LEU A 136 -6.96 16.56 -9.11
C LEU A 136 -7.69 15.80 -10.23
N PRO A 137 -8.01 14.52 -10.02
CA PRO A 137 -8.48 13.64 -11.09
C PRO A 137 -9.76 14.14 -11.75
N GLN A 138 -10.73 14.66 -10.99
CA GLN A 138 -12.05 15.03 -11.55
C GLN A 138 -11.99 16.22 -12.51
N SER A 139 -10.93 17.03 -12.47
CA SER A 139 -10.71 18.16 -13.39
C SER A 139 -9.56 17.93 -14.38
N GLY A 140 -8.89 16.78 -14.29
CA GLY A 140 -7.71 16.46 -15.09
C GLY A 140 -6.61 17.51 -14.94
N SER A 141 -6.31 17.93 -13.70
CA SER A 141 -5.32 19.00 -13.44
C SER A 141 -4.33 18.66 -12.32
N LEU A 142 -3.17 19.32 -12.32
CA LEU A 142 -2.18 19.28 -11.25
C LEU A 142 -2.16 20.64 -10.54
N LEU A 143 -2.41 20.65 -9.24
CA LEU A 143 -2.20 21.83 -8.39
C LEU A 143 -0.78 21.79 -7.82
N VAL A 144 -0.05 22.89 -8.02
CA VAL A 144 1.31 23.09 -7.50
C VAL A 144 1.33 24.32 -6.62
N HIS A 145 1.97 24.22 -5.47
CA HIS A 145 2.29 25.33 -4.58
C HIS A 145 3.79 25.35 -4.32
N GLY A 146 4.43 26.51 -4.42
CA GLY A 146 5.83 26.64 -4.09
C GLY A 146 6.28 28.07 -3.79
N GLN A 147 7.50 28.14 -3.27
CA GLN A 147 8.25 29.35 -2.96
C GLN A 147 9.13 29.75 -4.13
N ARG A 148 9.21 31.07 -4.38
CA ARG A 148 10.16 31.63 -5.34
C ARG A 148 11.41 32.11 -4.62
N GLY A 149 12.52 32.20 -5.35
CA GLY A 149 13.74 32.84 -4.83
C GLY A 149 13.54 34.33 -4.53
N ALA A 150 12.62 34.98 -5.24
CA ALA A 150 12.17 36.35 -4.98
C ALA A 150 10.69 36.49 -5.38
N GLY A 151 9.93 37.26 -4.59
CA GLY A 151 8.49 37.48 -4.79
C GLY A 151 7.60 36.58 -3.90
N PRO A 152 6.27 36.72 -4.02
CA PRO A 152 5.33 35.97 -3.20
C PRO A 152 5.33 34.47 -3.56
N PRO A 153 4.86 33.60 -2.65
CA PRO A 153 4.49 32.24 -3.00
C PRO A 153 3.46 32.22 -4.13
N VAL A 154 3.47 31.14 -4.91
CA VAL A 154 2.51 30.95 -5.99
C VAL A 154 1.83 29.61 -5.86
N VAL A 155 0.51 29.62 -6.03
CA VAL A 155 -0.28 28.42 -6.30
C VAL A 155 -0.73 28.45 -7.74
N ALA A 156 -0.45 27.40 -8.49
CA ALA A 156 -0.77 27.31 -9.90
C ALA A 156 -1.47 25.99 -10.21
N LEU A 157 -2.27 26.02 -11.27
CA LEU A 157 -2.98 24.85 -11.78
C LEU A 157 -2.55 24.58 -13.21
N TYR A 158 -2.19 23.34 -13.48
CA TYR A 158 -1.77 22.87 -14.80
C TYR A 158 -2.78 21.86 -15.32
N ASP A 159 -3.08 21.95 -16.62
CA ASP A 159 -3.80 20.93 -17.33
C ASP A 159 -2.92 19.69 -17.51
N LEU A 160 -3.40 18.51 -17.10
CA LEU A 160 -2.59 17.29 -17.17
C LEU A 160 -2.30 16.83 -18.61
N SER A 161 -3.17 17.18 -19.57
CA SER A 161 -3.12 16.61 -20.91
C SER A 161 -2.18 17.39 -21.81
N THR A 162 -2.19 18.71 -21.63
CA THR A 162 -1.43 19.67 -22.44
C THR A 162 -0.18 20.19 -21.70
N GLY A 163 -0.12 20.07 -20.37
CA GLY A 163 0.88 20.74 -19.55
C GLY A 163 0.75 22.27 -19.55
N ALA A 164 -0.36 22.81 -20.07
CA ALA A 164 -0.61 24.24 -20.09
C ALA A 164 -0.95 24.73 -18.68
N GLN A 165 -0.35 25.84 -18.28
CA GLN A 165 -0.76 26.53 -17.06
C GLN A 165 -2.16 27.14 -17.29
N ARG A 166 -3.14 26.68 -16.52
CA ARG A 166 -4.50 27.22 -16.56
C ARG A 166 -4.56 28.58 -15.87
N TRP A 167 -3.95 28.67 -14.69
CA TRP A 167 -3.83 29.92 -13.93
C TRP A 167 -2.70 29.83 -12.90
N ALA A 168 -2.31 30.99 -12.39
CA ALA A 168 -1.44 31.15 -11.23
C ALA A 168 -2.04 32.20 -10.30
N ASN A 169 -1.96 31.96 -8.99
CA ASN A 169 -2.48 32.82 -7.94
C ASN A 169 -1.36 33.13 -6.94
N GLU A 170 -0.95 34.39 -6.90
CA GLU A 170 0.06 34.96 -5.99
C GLU A 170 -0.57 35.67 -4.79
N SER A 171 -1.90 35.68 -4.73
CA SER A 171 -2.70 36.35 -3.71
C SER A 171 -3.30 35.39 -2.68
N LEU A 172 -3.11 34.07 -2.85
CA LEU A 172 -3.75 33.06 -2.00
C LEU A 172 -3.45 33.27 -0.51
N PHE A 173 -2.22 33.68 -0.19
CA PHE A 173 -1.77 33.90 1.19
C PHE A 173 -1.92 35.36 1.66
N GLN A 174 -2.42 36.26 0.80
CA GLN A 174 -2.62 37.65 1.21
C GLN A 174 -3.58 37.73 2.41
N GLN A 175 -3.15 38.46 3.44
CA GLN A 175 -3.91 38.66 4.66
C GLN A 175 -5.11 39.55 4.38
N SER A 176 -6.29 39.09 4.79
CA SER A 176 -7.53 39.85 4.82
C SER A 176 -7.80 40.49 6.19
N GLU A 177 -7.12 40.04 7.26
CA GLU A 177 -7.25 40.63 8.61
C GLU A 177 -6.44 41.93 8.77
N PRO A 178 -6.93 42.92 9.55
CA PRO A 178 -6.15 44.10 9.92
C PRO A 178 -4.86 43.72 10.64
N ARG A 179 -3.78 44.42 10.29
CA ARG A 179 -2.46 44.22 10.90
C ARG A 179 -2.51 44.59 12.38
N ARG A 180 -2.22 43.63 13.26
CA ARG A 180 -2.15 43.86 14.71
C ARG A 180 -0.85 44.60 15.07
N ARG A 181 -0.85 45.32 16.20
CA ARG A 181 0.32 46.05 16.72
C ARG A 181 1.05 45.24 17.80
N GLY A 182 2.33 45.58 18.03
CA GLY A 182 3.14 45.00 19.09
C GLY A 182 3.40 43.49 18.92
N LEU A 183 3.51 42.76 20.04
CA LEU A 183 3.80 41.32 20.05
C LEU A 183 2.80 40.49 19.24
N ALA A 184 1.52 40.86 19.27
CA ALA A 184 0.48 40.19 18.47
C ALA A 184 0.70 40.35 16.96
N GLY A 185 1.20 41.52 16.52
CA GLY A 185 1.58 41.75 15.12
C GLY A 185 2.79 40.94 14.69
N LEU A 186 3.77 40.75 15.57
CA LEU A 186 4.93 39.89 15.32
C LEU A 186 4.53 38.42 15.18
N MET A 187 3.67 37.92 16.09
CA MET A 187 3.13 36.56 16.00
C MET A 187 2.31 36.35 14.73
N GLN A 188 1.46 37.32 14.37
CA GLN A 188 0.70 37.29 13.11
C GLN A 188 1.63 37.21 11.88
N GLY A 189 2.74 37.96 11.88
CA GLY A 189 3.76 37.89 10.83
C GLY A 189 4.45 36.53 10.73
N MET A 190 4.79 35.90 11.87
CA MET A 190 5.40 34.56 11.90
C MET A 190 4.46 33.47 11.40
N VAL A 191 3.19 33.47 11.84
CA VAL A 191 2.17 32.51 11.37
C VAL A 191 1.95 32.66 9.87
N HIS A 192 1.96 33.89 9.37
CA HIS A 192 1.85 34.14 7.94
C HIS A 192 3.05 33.63 7.15
N ALA A 193 4.29 33.92 7.58
CA ALA A 193 5.47 33.36 6.93
C ALA A 193 5.46 31.81 6.93
N ALA A 194 4.99 31.19 8.03
CA ALA A 194 4.81 29.74 8.11
C ALA A 194 3.73 29.23 7.14
N SER A 195 2.63 29.98 6.95
CA SER A 195 1.54 29.60 6.04
C SER A 195 2.03 29.41 4.61
N GLU A 196 2.92 30.28 4.14
CA GLU A 196 3.42 30.26 2.76
C GLU A 196 4.32 29.04 2.49
N VAL A 197 4.99 28.49 3.50
CA VAL A 197 5.92 27.35 3.33
C VAL A 197 5.31 26.02 3.79
N THR A 198 4.07 26.03 4.28
CA THR A 198 3.36 24.83 4.74
C THR A 198 2.68 24.15 3.56
N ALA A 199 2.74 22.81 3.53
CA ALA A 199 2.00 22.04 2.54
C ALA A 199 0.50 22.27 2.70
N LEU A 200 -0.18 22.52 1.58
CA LEU A 200 -1.62 22.71 1.56
C LEU A 200 -2.30 21.35 1.72
N GLU A 201 -3.29 21.29 2.60
CA GLU A 201 -4.33 20.28 2.50
C GLU A 201 -5.27 20.67 1.36
N VAL A 202 -5.49 19.75 0.41
CA VAL A 202 -6.18 20.05 -0.84
C VAL A 202 -7.31 19.06 -1.07
N LEU A 203 -8.53 19.58 -1.23
CA LEU A 203 -9.71 18.83 -1.62
C LEU A 203 -10.25 19.32 -2.96
N GLN A 204 -10.41 18.41 -3.90
CA GLN A 204 -11.23 18.65 -5.08
C GLN A 204 -12.70 18.36 -4.75
N ALA A 205 -13.53 19.39 -4.80
CA ALA A 205 -14.95 19.31 -4.53
C ALA A 205 -15.73 19.46 -5.85
N GLY A 206 -15.82 18.37 -6.61
CA GLY A 206 -16.30 18.40 -7.99
C GLY A 206 -15.29 19.05 -8.97
N PRO A 207 -15.65 19.20 -10.25
CA PRO A 207 -14.74 19.71 -11.27
C PRO A 207 -14.45 21.22 -11.16
N ASN A 208 -15.28 21.98 -10.43
CA ASN A 208 -15.28 23.44 -10.46
C ASN A 208 -14.75 24.11 -9.19
N VAL A 209 -14.51 23.35 -8.11
CA VAL A 209 -14.10 23.92 -6.82
C VAL A 209 -12.91 23.16 -6.26
N ILE A 210 -11.90 23.91 -5.85
CA ILE A 210 -10.75 23.40 -5.11
C ILE A 210 -10.76 24.06 -3.74
N VAL A 211 -10.84 23.29 -2.67
CA VAL A 211 -10.74 23.81 -1.30
C VAL A 211 -9.36 23.52 -0.76
N VAL A 212 -8.70 24.54 -0.22
CA VAL A 212 -7.39 24.42 0.40
C VAL A 212 -7.40 24.95 1.82
N HIS A 213 -6.60 24.35 2.70
CA HIS A 213 -6.26 24.93 4.00
C HIS A 213 -4.88 25.57 3.93
N THR A 214 -4.78 26.86 4.23
CA THR A 214 -3.54 27.64 4.14
C THR A 214 -2.87 27.83 5.51
N LEU A 215 -3.04 26.91 6.47
CA LEU A 215 -2.71 27.07 7.90
C LEU A 215 -3.61 28.08 8.66
N THR A 216 -3.99 29.19 8.03
CA THR A 216 -4.76 30.27 8.67
C THR A 216 -6.26 30.19 8.43
N ASP A 217 -6.65 29.79 7.22
CA ASP A 217 -8.05 29.71 6.82
C ASP A 217 -8.26 28.61 5.77
N LEU A 218 -9.54 28.24 5.58
CA LEU A 218 -10.00 27.52 4.41
C LEU A 218 -10.27 28.50 3.29
N ARG A 219 -9.84 28.18 2.07
CA ARG A 219 -10.17 28.94 0.86
C ARG A 219 -10.73 28.02 -0.20
N ALA A 220 -11.89 28.36 -0.75
CA ALA A 220 -12.35 27.75 -1.98
C ALA A 220 -11.93 28.59 -3.17
N LEU A 221 -11.36 27.93 -4.17
CA LEU A 221 -10.96 28.50 -5.44
C LEU A 221 -11.93 28.03 -6.53
N ASP A 222 -12.28 28.93 -7.44
CA ASP A 222 -12.85 28.53 -8.73
C ASP A 222 -11.75 27.78 -9.50
N ALA A 223 -12.01 26.52 -9.85
CA ALA A 223 -11.01 25.65 -10.47
C ALA A 223 -10.59 26.14 -11.87
N ARG A 224 -11.39 26.97 -12.54
CA ARG A 224 -11.11 27.49 -13.90
C ARG A 224 -10.26 28.76 -13.86
N THR A 225 -10.46 29.62 -12.87
CA THR A 225 -9.80 30.94 -12.81
C THR A 225 -8.76 31.07 -11.69
N GLY A 226 -8.80 30.20 -10.68
CA GLY A 226 -7.97 30.31 -9.48
C GLY A 226 -8.41 31.39 -8.51
N ALA A 227 -9.51 32.10 -8.80
CA ALA A 227 -10.04 33.15 -7.94
C ALA A 227 -10.61 32.57 -6.64
N VAL A 228 -10.32 33.23 -5.52
CA VAL A 228 -10.93 32.89 -4.23
C VAL A 228 -12.42 33.21 -4.27
N ARG A 229 -13.25 32.19 -4.10
CA ARG A 229 -14.71 32.29 -4.04
C ARG A 229 -15.19 32.68 -2.65
N TRP A 230 -14.60 32.06 -1.64
CA TRP A 230 -14.89 32.31 -0.24
C TRP A 230 -13.69 31.90 0.61
N SER A 231 -13.61 32.49 1.81
CA SER A 231 -12.62 32.17 2.83
C SER A 231 -13.30 32.02 4.18
N VAL A 232 -12.86 31.06 4.99
CA VAL A 232 -13.43 30.77 6.31
C VAL A 232 -12.31 30.46 7.30
N VAL A 233 -12.28 31.18 8.41
CA VAL A 233 -11.40 30.84 9.54
C VAL A 233 -12.04 29.72 10.35
N LEU A 234 -11.28 28.66 10.62
CA LEU A 234 -11.75 27.54 11.41
C LEU A 234 -11.97 27.95 12.88
N PRO A 235 -13.05 27.49 13.53
CA PRO A 235 -13.38 27.90 14.90
C PRO A 235 -12.48 27.18 15.92
N THR A 236 -11.34 27.77 16.25
CA THR A 236 -10.39 27.24 17.23
C THR A 236 -10.74 27.65 18.67
N ALA A 237 -10.19 26.93 19.65
CA ALA A 237 -10.47 27.16 21.07
C ALA A 237 -9.95 28.52 21.59
N ARG A 238 -8.89 29.07 20.96
CA ARG A 238 -8.31 30.38 21.31
C ARG A 238 -8.27 31.25 20.07
N ALA A 239 -9.00 32.36 20.10
CA ALA A 239 -9.04 33.33 19.01
C ALA A 239 -7.62 33.77 18.61
N GLY A 240 -7.27 33.61 17.33
CA GLY A 240 -5.96 33.96 16.77
C GLY A 240 -4.94 32.82 16.72
N ASN A 241 -5.22 31.65 17.28
CA ASN A 241 -4.40 30.46 17.04
C ASN A 241 -4.88 29.72 15.78
N PRO A 242 -3.98 29.35 14.85
CA PRO A 242 -4.35 28.54 13.70
C PRO A 242 -4.79 27.15 14.14
N ALA A 243 -5.75 26.59 13.40
CA ALA A 243 -6.16 25.21 13.56
C ALA A 243 -4.99 24.28 13.18
N ARG A 244 -4.79 23.21 13.94
CA ARG A 244 -3.78 22.19 13.63
C ARG A 244 -4.46 20.89 13.24
N HIS A 245 -3.68 19.96 12.68
CA HIS A 245 -4.16 18.63 12.28
C HIS A 245 -5.39 18.71 11.36
N VAL A 246 -5.40 19.70 10.46
CA VAL A 246 -6.53 19.94 9.58
C VAL A 246 -6.56 18.87 8.51
N ARG A 247 -7.73 18.28 8.23
CA ARG A 247 -7.95 17.38 7.09
C ARG A 247 -9.28 17.70 6.42
N LEU A 248 -9.30 17.56 5.10
CA LEU A 248 -10.47 17.88 4.27
C LEU A 248 -11.06 16.59 3.69
N TYR A 249 -12.36 16.38 3.89
CA TYR A 249 -13.06 15.19 3.40
C TYR A 249 -14.21 15.59 2.49
N PRO A 250 -14.32 15.00 1.27
CA PRO A 250 -15.50 15.16 0.45
C PRO A 250 -16.69 14.49 1.14
N SER A 251 -17.88 15.07 1.02
CA SER A 251 -19.09 14.34 1.39
C SER A 251 -19.41 13.30 0.31
N LEU A 252 -19.63 12.04 0.72
CA LEU A 252 -19.90 10.97 -0.25
C LEU A 252 -21.32 10.97 -0.80
N LYS A 253 -22.28 11.39 0.02
CA LYS A 253 -23.70 11.32 -0.33
C LYS A 253 -24.27 12.68 -0.74
N LYS A 254 -23.71 13.77 -0.21
CA LYS A 254 -24.23 15.13 -0.42
C LYS A 254 -23.11 16.01 -0.97
N PRO A 255 -22.95 16.11 -2.30
CA PRO A 255 -21.84 16.86 -2.91
C PRO A 255 -21.96 18.39 -2.74
N ASP A 256 -22.95 18.88 -1.98
CA ASP A 256 -23.15 20.29 -1.63
C ASP A 256 -22.28 20.74 -0.44
N ARG A 257 -21.55 19.82 0.21
CA ARG A 257 -20.77 20.08 1.42
C ARG A 257 -19.46 19.32 1.46
N LEU A 258 -18.57 19.79 2.33
CA LEU A 258 -17.41 19.05 2.78
C LEU A 258 -17.40 18.91 4.30
N TYR A 259 -16.60 17.97 4.80
CA TYR A 259 -16.27 17.87 6.22
C TYR A 259 -14.82 18.27 6.44
N VAL A 260 -14.56 18.95 7.54
CA VAL A 260 -13.23 19.41 7.93
C VAL A 260 -12.98 18.98 9.36
N SER A 261 -11.96 18.14 9.55
CA SER A 261 -11.45 17.87 10.89
C SER A 261 -10.30 18.81 11.20
N PHE A 262 -10.16 19.17 12.47
CA PHE A 262 -9.07 19.97 12.99
C PHE A 262 -9.01 19.81 14.51
N ASP A 263 -7.82 19.62 15.06
CA ASP A 263 -7.62 19.36 16.50
C ASP A 263 -8.61 18.29 17.00
N ASP A 264 -9.50 18.63 17.94
CA ASP A 264 -10.50 17.76 18.55
C ASP A 264 -11.91 17.83 17.89
N ARG A 265 -12.01 18.41 16.69
CA ARG A 265 -13.27 18.84 16.07
C ARG A 265 -13.49 18.28 14.67
N LEU A 266 -14.76 18.08 14.34
CA LEU A 266 -15.26 17.88 12.99
C LEU A 266 -16.36 18.91 12.70
N MET A 267 -16.31 19.54 11.54
CA MET A 267 -17.29 20.55 11.11
C MET A 267 -17.71 20.32 9.66
N ALA A 268 -18.96 20.68 9.32
CA ALA A 268 -19.46 20.66 7.96
C ALA A 268 -19.59 22.08 7.40
N TYR A 269 -19.16 22.27 6.15
CA TYR A 269 -19.23 23.54 5.43
C TYR A 269 -19.92 23.36 4.09
N ALA A 270 -20.79 24.30 3.74
CA ALA A 270 -21.40 24.38 2.42
C ALA A 270 -20.33 24.72 1.38
N LEU A 271 -20.29 23.96 0.27
CA LEU A 271 -19.32 24.20 -0.79
C LEU A 271 -19.60 25.47 -1.59
N ALA A 272 -20.87 25.90 -1.63
CA ALA A 272 -21.29 27.05 -2.42
C ALA A 272 -20.66 28.37 -1.94
N ASP A 273 -20.61 28.57 -0.61
CA ASP A 273 -20.32 29.85 0.04
C ASP A 273 -19.44 29.74 1.30
N GLY A 274 -19.02 28.53 1.69
CA GLY A 274 -18.22 28.30 2.89
C GLY A 274 -19.01 28.42 4.19
N ARG A 275 -20.34 28.58 4.14
CA ARG A 275 -21.14 28.72 5.36
C ARG A 275 -21.08 27.44 6.20
N ALA A 276 -20.86 27.60 7.50
CA ALA A 276 -21.00 26.51 8.46
C ALA A 276 -22.42 25.93 8.39
N LEU A 277 -22.50 24.61 8.21
CA LEU A 277 -23.78 23.89 8.17
C LEU A 277 -24.22 23.42 9.55
N TRP A 278 -23.27 23.27 10.47
CA TRP A 278 -23.51 22.89 11.86
C TRP A 278 -23.34 24.11 12.75
N ALA A 279 -24.18 24.23 13.78
CA ALA A 279 -24.11 25.34 14.72
C ALA A 279 -22.83 25.30 15.58
N LYS A 280 -22.35 24.08 15.88
CA LYS A 280 -21.12 23.81 16.62
C LYS A 280 -20.44 22.59 16.01
N PRO A 281 -19.10 22.48 16.07
CA PRO A 281 -18.41 21.27 15.63
C PRO A 281 -18.78 20.07 16.51
N ALA A 282 -18.84 18.89 15.90
CA ALA A 282 -18.81 17.64 16.65
C ALA A 282 -17.41 17.46 17.25
N MET A 283 -17.33 16.97 18.49
CA MET A 283 -16.06 16.88 19.22
C MET A 283 -15.72 15.45 19.62
N VAL A 284 -14.44 15.18 19.78
CA VAL A 284 -13.87 13.97 20.40
C VAL A 284 -13.03 14.33 21.62
N GLU A 285 -12.70 13.34 22.45
CA GLU A 285 -11.61 13.49 23.43
C GLU A 285 -10.32 12.97 22.79
N GLY A 286 -9.31 13.85 22.63
CA GLY A 286 -8.12 13.61 21.80
C GLY A 286 -8.11 14.49 20.54
N TRP A 287 -7.27 14.15 19.55
CA TRP A 287 -7.33 14.74 18.22
C TRP A 287 -8.12 13.89 17.25
N VAL A 288 -8.65 14.46 16.17
CA VAL A 288 -9.27 13.71 15.08
C VAL A 288 -8.18 13.20 14.15
N HIS A 289 -8.01 11.89 14.13
CA HIS A 289 -7.10 11.19 13.24
C HIS A 289 -7.68 11.09 11.82
N ASP A 290 -8.93 10.62 11.72
CA ASP A 290 -9.65 10.37 10.47
C ASP A 290 -11.17 10.29 10.73
N ILE A 291 -11.97 10.13 9.68
CA ILE A 291 -13.41 9.88 9.75
C ILE A 291 -13.85 8.67 8.90
N VAL A 292 -14.88 7.97 9.37
CA VAL A 292 -15.62 6.99 8.55
C VAL A 292 -17.04 7.49 8.33
N GLN A 293 -17.31 7.96 7.11
CA GLN A 293 -18.67 8.28 6.65
C GLN A 293 -19.45 6.98 6.41
N HIS A 294 -20.35 6.65 7.34
CA HIS A 294 -21.23 5.50 7.33
C HIS A 294 -22.69 5.95 7.04
N PRO A 295 -23.60 5.13 6.47
CA PRO A 295 -24.99 5.54 6.24
C PRO A 295 -25.72 6.13 7.45
N ASN A 296 -25.40 5.67 8.66
CA ASN A 296 -26.06 6.09 9.90
C ASN A 296 -25.37 7.25 10.66
N GLY A 297 -24.24 7.76 10.15
CA GLY A 297 -23.50 8.86 10.78
C GLY A 297 -22.03 8.90 10.36
N ILE A 298 -21.29 9.86 10.89
CA ILE A 298 -19.85 10.00 10.66
C ILE A 298 -19.13 9.56 11.93
N VAL A 299 -18.43 8.43 11.87
CA VAL A 299 -17.57 7.98 12.96
C VAL A 299 -16.32 8.86 12.95
N ILE A 300 -16.00 9.49 14.07
CA ILE A 300 -14.82 10.35 14.23
C ILE A 300 -13.77 9.55 15.00
N LEU A 301 -12.63 9.25 14.37
CA LEU A 301 -11.59 8.41 14.96
C LEU A 301 -10.64 9.28 15.80
N PRO A 302 -10.58 9.08 17.13
CA PRO A 302 -9.72 9.90 17.96
C PRO A 302 -8.30 9.32 18.08
N GLU A 303 -7.31 10.19 18.16
CA GLU A 303 -5.93 9.87 18.52
C GLU A 303 -5.47 10.57 19.79
N SER A 304 -4.57 9.89 20.49
CA SER A 304 -3.92 10.43 21.68
C SER A 304 -2.93 11.52 21.27
N PRO A 305 -3.11 12.78 21.69
CA PRO A 305 -2.13 13.83 21.43
C PRO A 305 -0.80 13.50 22.15
N PRO A 306 0.35 13.93 21.60
CA PRO A 306 1.63 13.92 22.31
C PRO A 306 1.53 14.59 23.68
N ALA A 307 2.32 14.14 24.66
CA ALA A 307 2.23 14.64 26.03
C ALA A 307 2.43 16.17 26.15
N ASN A 308 3.26 16.76 25.29
CA ASN A 308 3.52 18.20 25.22
C ASN A 308 2.43 18.99 24.47
N GLU A 309 1.48 18.32 23.83
CA GLU A 309 0.39 18.93 23.06
C GLU A 309 -1.00 18.44 23.51
N ALA A 310 -1.08 17.91 24.74
CA ALA A 310 -2.32 17.39 25.29
C ALA A 310 -3.45 18.45 25.24
N THR A 311 -4.59 18.05 24.68
CA THR A 311 -5.80 18.86 24.50
C THR A 311 -6.48 19.26 25.82
N GLY A 312 -6.09 18.66 26.96
CA GLY A 312 -6.71 18.87 28.27
C GLY A 312 -8.10 18.24 28.42
N ASN A 313 -8.63 17.61 27.37
CA ASN A 313 -9.94 16.92 27.36
C ASN A 313 -9.82 15.39 27.48
N VAL A 314 -8.60 14.85 27.45
CA VAL A 314 -8.31 13.42 27.63
C VAL A 314 -8.00 13.08 29.08
N ARG A 315 -8.31 11.85 29.50
CA ARG A 315 -7.92 11.31 30.80
C ARG A 315 -6.72 10.39 30.66
N ILE A 316 -5.85 10.35 31.67
CA ILE A 316 -4.77 9.36 31.74
C ILE A 316 -5.13 8.38 32.86
N VAL A 317 -5.18 7.10 32.53
CA VAL A 317 -5.39 6.02 33.50
C VAL A 317 -4.26 5.01 33.36
N ASN A 318 -3.53 4.77 34.44
CA ASN A 318 -2.37 3.87 34.48
C ASN A 318 -1.33 4.20 33.39
N GLY A 319 -1.07 5.48 33.13
CA GLY A 319 -0.13 5.93 32.10
C GLY A 319 -0.67 5.86 30.66
N VAL A 320 -1.91 5.43 30.45
CA VAL A 320 -2.53 5.32 29.12
C VAL A 320 -3.55 6.43 28.92
N VAL A 321 -3.40 7.19 27.82
CA VAL A 321 -4.39 8.17 27.39
C VAL A 321 -5.69 7.46 27.03
N GLN A 322 -6.80 8.03 27.49
CA GLN A 322 -8.15 7.55 27.24
C GLN A 322 -8.79 8.56 26.31
N THR A 323 -9.00 8.15 25.07
CA THR A 323 -9.65 8.99 24.06
C THR A 323 -11.15 8.73 24.07
N GLY A 324 -11.89 9.58 23.39
CA GLY A 324 -13.35 9.58 23.36
C GLY A 324 -13.86 9.65 21.94
N LEU A 325 -14.29 8.51 21.40
CA LEU A 325 -14.85 8.41 20.06
C LEU A 325 -16.28 8.93 20.05
N ASN A 326 -16.66 9.62 18.97
CA ASN A 326 -18.04 10.06 18.75
C ASN A 326 -18.51 9.72 17.33
N VAL A 327 -19.83 9.64 17.18
CA VAL A 327 -20.49 9.53 15.88
C VAL A 327 -21.33 10.79 15.68
N ALA A 328 -21.00 11.61 14.67
CA ALA A 328 -21.74 12.81 14.35
C ALA A 328 -22.91 12.51 13.41
N ARG A 329 -24.04 13.21 13.61
CA ARG A 329 -25.16 13.24 12.67
C ARG A 329 -24.83 14.13 11.47
N TYR A 330 -25.29 13.72 10.30
CA TYR A 330 -25.03 14.48 9.06
C TYR A 330 -25.76 15.83 9.04
N GLU A 331 -26.93 15.87 9.68
CA GLU A 331 -27.90 16.95 9.64
C GLU A 331 -27.38 18.21 10.32
N ASP A 332 -26.86 18.07 11.55
CA ASP A 332 -26.58 19.19 12.43
C ASP A 332 -25.25 19.06 13.22
N GLY A 333 -24.52 17.96 13.05
CA GLY A 333 -23.26 17.71 13.74
C GLY A 333 -23.42 17.30 15.21
N THR A 334 -24.65 17.13 15.70
CA THR A 334 -24.88 16.58 17.04
C THR A 334 -24.35 15.15 17.12
N THR A 335 -23.85 14.75 18.29
CA THR A 335 -23.35 13.40 18.49
C THR A 335 -24.51 12.44 18.79
N ILE A 336 -24.46 11.23 18.24
CA ILE A 336 -25.49 10.20 18.48
C ILE A 336 -25.50 9.80 19.96
N ALA A 337 -24.32 9.60 20.54
CA ALA A 337 -24.16 9.36 21.97
C ALA A 337 -24.10 10.68 22.74
N ALA A 338 -24.72 10.72 23.93
CA ALA A 338 -24.69 11.89 24.82
C ALA A 338 -23.30 12.11 25.46
N LYS A 339 -22.49 11.05 25.55
CA LYS A 339 -21.10 11.09 26.00
C LYS A 339 -20.23 10.34 25.00
N PRO A 340 -18.98 10.79 24.76
CA PRO A 340 -18.05 10.05 23.93
C PRO A 340 -17.87 8.60 24.41
N LEU A 341 -17.76 7.68 23.45
CA LEU A 341 -17.38 6.29 23.70
C LEU A 341 -15.92 6.27 24.10
N ARG A 342 -15.66 5.87 25.34
CA ARG A 342 -14.31 5.82 25.87
C ARG A 342 -13.51 4.70 25.20
N MET A 343 -12.39 5.06 24.61
CA MET A 343 -11.43 4.14 24.00
C MET A 343 -10.15 4.14 24.83
N ARG A 344 -9.56 2.96 25.01
CA ARG A 344 -8.27 2.81 25.68
C ARG A 344 -7.15 3.09 24.66
N GLY A 345 -6.84 4.36 24.41
CA GLY A 345 -5.74 4.77 23.53
C GLY A 345 -6.21 5.34 22.19
N THR A 346 -5.36 5.27 21.18
CA THR A 346 -5.60 5.85 19.85
C THR A 346 -6.40 4.89 18.97
N VAL A 347 -7.48 5.35 18.34
CA VAL A 347 -8.20 4.56 17.33
C VAL A 347 -7.47 4.71 16.00
N MET A 348 -6.71 3.68 15.61
CA MET A 348 -5.78 3.75 14.48
C MET A 348 -6.39 3.31 13.16
N ASP A 349 -7.45 2.52 13.20
CA ASP A 349 -8.13 2.06 11.99
C ASP A 349 -9.60 1.74 12.30
N ALA A 350 -10.42 1.80 11.26
CA ALA A 350 -11.85 1.55 11.31
C ALA A 350 -12.34 0.92 10.00
N MET A 351 -12.75 -0.35 10.08
CA MET A 351 -13.17 -1.14 8.93
C MET A 351 -14.68 -1.32 8.92
N ILE A 352 -15.37 -0.91 7.85
CA ILE A 352 -16.80 -1.22 7.69
C ILE A 352 -16.95 -2.73 7.47
N ALA A 353 -17.77 -3.38 8.30
CA ALA A 353 -18.14 -4.79 8.23
C ALA A 353 -19.63 -4.95 8.55
N ASP A 354 -20.42 -5.44 7.59
CA ASP A 354 -21.86 -5.72 7.72
C ASP A 354 -22.70 -4.56 8.32
N GLY A 355 -22.46 -3.31 7.90
CA GLY A 355 -23.17 -2.14 8.43
C GLY A 355 -22.74 -1.67 9.83
N SER A 356 -21.77 -2.35 10.43
CA SER A 356 -21.05 -1.94 11.64
C SER A 356 -19.62 -1.49 11.28
N VAL A 357 -18.86 -1.03 12.27
CA VAL A 357 -17.45 -0.63 12.09
C VAL A 357 -16.56 -1.37 13.10
N VAL A 358 -15.59 -2.13 12.62
CA VAL A 358 -14.56 -2.76 13.46
C VAL A 358 -13.46 -1.74 13.71
N LEU A 359 -13.23 -1.40 14.97
CA LEU A 359 -12.24 -0.43 15.42
C LEU A 359 -10.96 -1.17 15.82
N ALA A 360 -9.80 -0.67 15.39
CA ALA A 360 -8.50 -1.06 15.91
C ALA A 360 -7.95 0.08 16.79
N VAL A 361 -7.59 -0.24 18.03
CA VAL A 361 -7.14 0.71 19.05
C VAL A 361 -5.71 0.35 19.46
N ASP A 362 -4.79 1.31 19.37
CA ASP A 362 -3.45 1.17 19.94
C ASP A 362 -3.42 1.74 21.37
N ALA A 363 -3.00 0.90 22.30
CA ALA A 363 -2.63 1.30 23.66
C ALA A 363 -1.42 0.51 24.15
N GLU A 364 -0.42 1.22 24.68
CA GLU A 364 0.79 0.61 25.23
C GLU A 364 1.51 -0.27 24.18
N SER A 365 1.54 0.19 22.93
CA SER A 365 2.11 -0.55 21.78
C SER A 365 1.46 -1.93 21.58
N ARG A 366 0.16 -2.04 21.87
CA ARG A 366 -0.64 -3.24 21.69
C ARG A 366 -1.93 -2.87 20.99
N THR A 367 -2.37 -3.74 20.09
CA THR A 367 -3.63 -3.58 19.38
C THR A 367 -4.77 -4.23 20.17
N PHE A 368 -5.86 -3.50 20.30
CA PHE A 368 -7.14 -3.97 20.79
C PHE A 368 -8.21 -3.74 19.71
N VAL A 369 -9.27 -4.54 19.74
CA VAL A 369 -10.38 -4.41 18.78
C VAL A 369 -11.72 -4.30 19.48
N ASN A 370 -12.63 -3.55 18.85
CA ASN A 370 -14.04 -3.51 19.21
C ASN A 370 -14.92 -3.37 17.96
N VAL A 371 -16.23 -3.59 18.09
CA VAL A 371 -17.20 -3.41 17.00
C VAL A 371 -18.19 -2.32 17.40
N LEU A 372 -18.23 -1.25 16.61
CA LEU A 372 -19.12 -0.11 16.76
C LEU A 372 -20.40 -0.33 15.95
N GLU A 373 -21.53 -0.35 16.66
CA GLU A 373 -22.85 -0.16 16.07
C GLU A 373 -23.08 1.34 15.84
N VAL A 374 -23.00 1.76 14.58
CA VAL A 374 -22.98 3.20 14.23
C VAL A 374 -24.32 3.88 14.51
N ALA A 375 -25.44 3.19 14.25
CA ALA A 375 -26.78 3.76 14.39
C ALA A 375 -27.09 4.22 15.83
N THR A 376 -26.60 3.47 16.80
CA THR A 376 -26.80 3.71 18.23
C THR A 376 -25.58 4.31 18.91
N ALA A 377 -24.44 4.37 18.21
CA ALA A 377 -23.13 4.70 18.76
C ALA A 377 -22.84 3.88 20.04
N THR A 378 -22.90 2.55 19.92
CA THR A 378 -22.62 1.61 21.01
C THR A 378 -21.61 0.55 20.60
N LEU A 379 -20.77 0.11 21.53
CA LEU A 379 -19.82 -0.97 21.32
C LEU A 379 -20.49 -2.33 21.58
N ARG A 380 -20.26 -3.32 20.70
CA ARG A 380 -20.78 -4.68 20.88
C ARG A 380 -20.00 -5.46 21.93
N LEU A 381 -18.68 -5.23 22.02
CA LEU A 381 -17.85 -5.87 23.03
C LEU A 381 -17.81 -4.98 24.29
N LYS A 382 -18.08 -5.59 25.46
CA LYS A 382 -18.08 -4.91 26.75
C LYS A 382 -16.73 -4.27 27.10
N LYS A 383 -15.64 -4.84 26.58
CA LYS A 383 -14.27 -4.37 26.72
C LYS A 383 -13.56 -4.60 25.40
N ASP A 384 -12.62 -3.71 25.05
CA ASP A 384 -11.76 -3.91 23.89
C ASP A 384 -10.94 -5.19 24.08
N VAL A 385 -10.90 -6.03 23.04
CA VAL A 385 -10.25 -7.34 23.09
C VAL A 385 -8.85 -7.19 22.54
N LYS A 386 -7.84 -7.55 23.33
CA LYS A 386 -6.44 -7.54 22.89
C LYS A 386 -6.23 -8.60 21.82
N ILE A 387 -5.54 -8.22 20.74
CA ILE A 387 -5.06 -9.13 19.70
C ILE A 387 -3.53 -9.09 19.63
N LYS A 388 -2.92 -10.09 18.99
CA LYS A 388 -1.52 -10.05 18.56
C LYS A 388 -1.41 -9.32 17.23
N GLY A 389 -0.35 -8.56 17.05
CA GLY A 389 -0.06 -7.80 15.84
C GLY A 389 -1.00 -6.62 15.64
N ARG A 390 -0.99 -6.07 14.43
CA ARG A 390 -1.90 -5.00 13.99
C ARG A 390 -3.04 -5.58 13.18
N LEU A 391 -4.27 -5.10 13.35
CA LEU A 391 -5.41 -5.57 12.57
C LEU A 391 -5.16 -5.38 11.07
N ALA A 392 -5.40 -6.42 10.27
CA ALA A 392 -5.18 -6.41 8.82
C ALA A 392 -6.38 -6.92 8.03
N TYR A 393 -7.26 -7.71 8.65
CA TYR A 393 -8.52 -8.20 8.08
C TYR A 393 -9.55 -8.31 9.19
N ALA A 394 -10.81 -7.98 8.89
CA ALA A 394 -11.91 -8.12 9.83
C ALA A 394 -13.22 -8.42 9.09
N GLU A 395 -13.98 -9.37 9.62
CA GLU A 395 -15.28 -9.76 9.11
C GLU A 395 -16.22 -10.13 10.27
N LEU A 396 -17.48 -9.67 10.19
CA LEU A 396 -18.54 -10.16 11.07
C LEU A 396 -19.16 -11.41 10.44
N THR A 397 -19.07 -12.53 11.15
CA THR A 397 -19.62 -13.82 10.75
C THR A 397 -20.62 -14.32 11.81
N PRO A 398 -21.43 -15.35 11.52
CA PRO A 398 -22.29 -15.98 12.53
C PRO A 398 -21.55 -16.45 13.79
N ALA A 399 -20.25 -16.78 13.69
CA ALA A 399 -19.44 -17.20 14.83
C ALA A 399 -18.85 -16.02 15.63
N GLY A 400 -18.89 -14.79 15.12
CA GLY A 400 -18.35 -13.61 15.79
C GLY A 400 -17.50 -12.74 14.85
N LEU A 401 -16.51 -12.03 15.42
CA LEU A 401 -15.56 -11.23 14.65
C LEU A 401 -14.36 -12.09 14.25
N LEU A 402 -14.34 -12.55 13.00
CA LEU A 402 -13.17 -13.17 12.39
C LEU A 402 -12.16 -12.09 12.02
N TYR A 403 -10.90 -12.24 12.43
CA TYR A 403 -9.84 -11.31 12.08
C TYR A 403 -8.53 -12.00 11.74
N ILE A 404 -7.71 -11.28 10.98
CA ILE A 404 -6.30 -11.60 10.72
C ILE A 404 -5.50 -10.36 11.08
N SER A 405 -4.40 -10.56 11.79
CA SER A 405 -3.44 -9.49 12.05
C SER A 405 -2.19 -9.63 11.19
N ARG A 406 -1.42 -8.54 11.14
CA ARG A 406 -0.08 -8.48 10.58
C ARG A 406 0.94 -8.34 11.72
N PRO A 407 2.16 -8.89 11.58
CA PRO A 407 3.17 -8.79 12.61
C PRO A 407 3.60 -7.33 12.80
N ASP A 408 4.03 -6.99 14.01
CA ASP A 408 4.73 -5.75 14.35
C ASP A 408 6.07 -6.09 15.04
N ALA A 409 6.87 -5.08 15.40
CA ALA A 409 8.19 -5.31 16.00
C ALA A 409 8.14 -6.06 17.35
N ALA A 410 6.99 -6.11 18.02
CA ALA A 410 6.80 -6.68 19.34
C ALA A 410 6.10 -8.04 19.34
N THR A 411 5.30 -8.37 18.31
CA THR A 411 4.49 -9.59 18.31
C THR A 411 4.14 -10.12 16.91
N ASN A 412 3.84 -11.43 16.87
CA ASN A 412 3.48 -12.14 15.65
C ASN A 412 2.05 -11.81 15.19
N ALA A 413 1.75 -12.19 13.95
CA ALA A 413 0.38 -12.20 13.45
C ALA A 413 -0.40 -13.42 13.97
N GLU A 414 -1.71 -13.28 14.04
CA GLU A 414 -2.64 -14.38 14.36
C GLU A 414 -3.93 -14.30 13.52
N VAL A 415 -4.59 -15.45 13.35
CA VAL A 415 -6.01 -15.54 12.97
C VAL A 415 -6.81 -16.03 14.16
N ASN A 416 -7.91 -15.37 14.46
CA ASN A 416 -8.85 -15.82 15.49
C ASN A 416 -10.27 -15.32 15.21
N VAL A 417 -11.23 -15.84 15.99
CA VAL A 417 -12.60 -15.37 16.04
C VAL A 417 -12.90 -14.89 17.45
N ILE A 418 -13.41 -13.66 17.60
CA ILE A 418 -13.86 -13.13 18.89
C ILE A 418 -15.37 -13.34 18.98
N ASP A 419 -15.80 -14.09 20.00
CA ASP A 419 -17.22 -14.18 20.34
C ASP A 419 -17.70 -12.82 20.84
N LEU A 420 -18.73 -12.26 20.19
CA LEU A 420 -19.18 -10.90 20.50
C LEU A 420 -19.96 -10.79 21.81
N ALA A 421 -20.47 -11.90 22.35
CA ALA A 421 -21.23 -11.91 23.59
C ALA A 421 -20.31 -12.01 24.82
N SER A 422 -19.29 -12.89 24.77
CA SER A 422 -18.32 -13.05 25.86
C SER A 422 -17.10 -12.14 25.73
N GLY A 423 -16.71 -11.77 24.51
CA GLY A 423 -15.43 -11.13 24.20
C GLY A 423 -14.23 -12.07 24.25
N GLU A 424 -14.47 -13.38 24.35
CA GLU A 424 -13.42 -14.39 24.38
C GLU A 424 -13.04 -14.82 22.97
N ARG A 425 -11.77 -15.22 22.82
CA ARG A 425 -11.26 -15.81 21.58
C ARG A 425 -11.76 -17.25 21.48
N ARG A 426 -12.27 -17.63 20.31
CA ARG A 426 -12.77 -18.99 20.07
C ARG A 426 -11.66 -19.99 19.77
N PHE A 427 -10.56 -19.55 19.15
CA PHE A 427 -9.41 -20.43 18.96
C PHE A 427 -8.53 -20.33 20.20
N GLU A 428 -8.51 -21.40 20.99
CA GLU A 428 -7.58 -21.55 22.13
C GLU A 428 -6.13 -21.50 21.63
N ASP A 429 -5.84 -22.31 20.60
CA ASP A 429 -4.61 -22.25 19.81
C ASP A 429 -4.87 -21.45 18.52
N ALA A 430 -4.43 -20.19 18.48
CA ALA A 430 -4.57 -19.36 17.29
C ALA A 430 -3.69 -19.88 16.14
N ILE A 431 -4.08 -19.61 14.90
CA ILE A 431 -3.18 -19.77 13.74
C ILE A 431 -2.19 -18.60 13.80
N GLU A 432 -0.91 -18.87 14.04
CA GLU A 432 0.10 -17.82 14.28
C GLU A 432 1.23 -17.85 13.25
N SER A 433 1.81 -16.69 12.95
CA SER A 433 2.81 -16.59 11.88
C SER A 433 4.22 -17.05 12.21
N GLY A 434 4.64 -17.19 13.48
CA GLY A 434 6.03 -17.60 13.77
C GLY A 434 6.40 -17.80 15.23
N LYS A 435 7.71 -18.01 15.48
CA LYS A 435 8.34 -17.89 16.81
C LYS A 435 8.46 -16.42 17.22
N GLN A 436 8.70 -16.15 18.50
CA GLN A 436 8.83 -14.77 19.00
C GLN A 436 9.98 -14.03 18.31
N LEU A 437 9.70 -12.84 17.79
CA LEU A 437 10.64 -12.00 17.06
C LEU A 437 11.83 -11.62 17.95
N SER A 438 13.07 -11.72 17.43
CA SER A 438 14.22 -11.07 18.03
C SER A 438 14.36 -9.65 17.45
N SER A 439 14.62 -8.67 18.31
CA SER A 439 14.65 -7.25 17.93
C SER A 439 15.79 -6.86 16.97
N GLY A 440 16.77 -7.75 16.75
CA GLY A 440 17.97 -7.47 15.95
C GLY A 440 17.77 -7.63 14.43
N ASP A 441 16.82 -8.47 13.99
CA ASP A 441 16.63 -8.86 12.58
C ASP A 441 15.14 -8.78 12.15
N TYR A 442 14.43 -7.74 12.60
CA TYR A 442 13.00 -7.61 12.30
C TYR A 442 12.74 -7.37 10.81
N ASN A 443 12.21 -8.40 10.14
CA ASN A 443 11.63 -8.28 8.80
C ASN A 443 10.16 -8.74 8.83
N ALA A 444 9.24 -7.78 8.96
CA ALA A 444 7.79 -8.02 9.01
C ALA A 444 7.30 -8.93 7.86
N ALA A 445 7.88 -8.79 6.66
CA ALA A 445 7.51 -9.52 5.45
C ALA A 445 7.54 -11.05 5.64
N ARG A 446 8.47 -11.56 6.47
CA ARG A 446 8.60 -12.99 6.73
C ARG A 446 7.56 -13.57 7.68
N TYR A 447 6.75 -12.73 8.31
CA TYR A 447 5.83 -13.14 9.37
C TYR A 447 4.38 -12.76 9.05
N TYR A 448 4.06 -12.48 7.79
CA TYR A 448 2.66 -12.30 7.37
C TYR A 448 1.94 -13.66 7.31
N LEU A 449 0.65 -13.63 7.66
CA LEU A 449 -0.26 -14.73 7.41
C LEU A 449 -0.85 -14.55 6.01
N HIS A 450 -0.20 -15.15 5.02
CA HIS A 450 -0.72 -15.16 3.66
C HIS A 450 -2.06 -15.89 3.64
N HIS A 451 -3.09 -15.22 3.12
CA HIS A 451 -4.46 -15.69 3.22
C HIS A 451 -5.26 -15.38 1.96
N ALA A 452 -6.26 -16.21 1.69
CA ALA A 452 -7.19 -16.01 0.58
C ALA A 452 -8.54 -16.66 0.89
N VAL A 453 -9.62 -16.08 0.37
CA VAL A 453 -11.00 -16.55 0.61
C VAL A 453 -11.53 -17.23 -0.65
N GLU A 454 -12.12 -18.42 -0.48
CA GLU A 454 -12.89 -19.12 -1.51
C GLU A 454 -14.21 -19.60 -0.90
N GLY A 455 -15.30 -18.92 -1.25
CA GLY A 455 -16.63 -19.20 -0.68
C GLY A 455 -16.63 -19.09 0.85
N ARG A 456 -17.00 -20.17 1.53
CA ARG A 456 -17.06 -20.25 3.00
C ARG A 456 -15.70 -20.44 3.68
N THR A 457 -14.65 -20.77 2.91
CA THR A 457 -13.34 -21.11 3.45
C THR A 457 -12.38 -19.94 3.33
N LEU A 458 -11.74 -19.60 4.44
CA LEU A 458 -10.54 -18.76 4.48
C LEU A 458 -9.33 -19.69 4.59
N TYR A 459 -8.49 -19.71 3.56
CA TYR A 459 -7.21 -20.42 3.56
C TYR A 459 -6.13 -19.53 4.15
N VAL A 460 -5.29 -20.09 5.01
CA VAL A 460 -4.20 -19.35 5.69
C VAL A 460 -2.95 -20.22 5.72
N PHE A 461 -1.84 -19.71 5.21
CA PHE A 461 -0.52 -20.33 5.40
C PHE A 461 0.17 -19.73 6.63
N ALA A 462 0.64 -20.59 7.54
CA ALA A 462 1.32 -20.17 8.76
C ALA A 462 2.81 -20.55 8.72
N ASN A 463 3.69 -19.56 8.74
CA ASN A 463 5.15 -19.81 8.72
C ASN A 463 5.68 -20.41 10.04
N ARG A 464 4.86 -20.43 11.11
CA ARG A 464 5.23 -21.01 12.41
C ARG A 464 5.52 -22.49 12.35
N ASP A 465 4.66 -23.23 11.66
CA ASP A 465 4.72 -24.68 11.54
C ASP A 465 4.64 -25.16 10.09
N HIS A 466 4.77 -24.22 9.15
CA HIS A 466 4.74 -24.42 7.70
C HIS A 466 3.52 -25.20 7.24
N ARG A 467 2.35 -24.90 7.80
CA ARG A 467 1.08 -25.55 7.46
C ARG A 467 0.10 -24.60 6.79
N LEU A 468 -0.72 -25.21 5.94
CA LEU A 468 -1.91 -24.59 5.38
C LEU A 468 -3.11 -24.93 6.28
N TYR A 469 -3.93 -23.94 6.56
CA TYR A 469 -5.15 -24.09 7.35
C TYR A 469 -6.38 -23.71 6.52
N ALA A 470 -7.49 -24.40 6.78
CA ALA A 470 -8.82 -23.96 6.38
C ALA A 470 -9.57 -23.46 7.61
N VAL A 471 -10.01 -22.21 7.57
CA VAL A 471 -10.94 -21.62 8.52
C VAL A 471 -12.33 -21.65 7.91
N ASP A 472 -13.28 -22.28 8.60
CA ASP A 472 -14.70 -22.17 8.28
C ASP A 472 -15.24 -20.87 8.86
N ARG A 473 -15.61 -19.94 7.97
CA ARG A 473 -15.96 -18.56 8.34
C ARG A 473 -17.24 -18.47 9.17
N ASP A 474 -18.24 -19.31 8.89
CA ASP A 474 -19.52 -19.22 9.61
C ASP A 474 -19.53 -20.06 10.89
N ALA A 475 -18.85 -21.21 10.89
CA ALA A 475 -18.72 -22.04 12.10
C ALA A 475 -17.72 -21.44 13.09
N GLY A 476 -16.75 -20.65 12.60
CA GLY A 476 -15.65 -20.14 13.41
C GLY A 476 -14.84 -21.30 13.99
N THR A 477 -14.46 -22.23 13.13
CA THR A 477 -13.57 -23.37 13.43
C THR A 477 -12.47 -23.41 12.39
N PHE A 478 -11.35 -24.05 12.71
CA PHE A 478 -10.27 -24.24 11.75
C PHE A 478 -9.68 -25.64 11.85
N LYS A 479 -9.03 -26.08 10.77
CA LYS A 479 -8.27 -27.32 10.74
C LYS A 479 -7.03 -27.15 9.87
N ALA A 480 -5.94 -27.83 10.24
CA ALA A 480 -4.81 -27.99 9.35
C ALA A 480 -5.21 -28.83 8.14
N LEU A 481 -4.69 -28.46 6.97
CA LEU A 481 -4.82 -29.20 5.72
C LEU A 481 -3.48 -29.87 5.43
N GLY A 482 -3.50 -31.19 5.26
CA GLY A 482 -2.30 -31.95 4.96
C GLY A 482 -1.22 -31.90 6.05
N GLY A 483 0.02 -32.13 5.64
CA GLY A 483 1.22 -32.10 6.50
C GLY A 483 1.97 -30.77 6.43
N GLU A 484 3.16 -30.74 7.03
CA GLU A 484 4.12 -29.64 6.91
C GLU A 484 4.58 -29.49 5.45
N ILE A 485 4.56 -28.27 4.91
CA ILE A 485 5.00 -27.92 3.56
C ILE A 485 6.41 -27.34 3.65
N LYS A 486 7.41 -28.18 3.37
CA LYS A 486 8.82 -27.81 3.51
C LYS A 486 9.34 -27.10 2.27
N LEU A 487 9.63 -25.81 2.38
CA LEU A 487 10.37 -25.07 1.37
C LEU A 487 11.87 -25.33 1.51
N GLN A 488 12.59 -25.29 0.39
CA GLN A 488 14.04 -25.46 0.34
C GLN A 488 14.75 -24.11 0.44
N GLY A 489 16.02 -24.10 0.85
CA GLY A 489 16.81 -22.88 0.98
C GLY A 489 16.56 -22.07 2.26
N GLY A 490 15.71 -22.56 3.17
CA GLY A 490 15.31 -21.83 4.38
C GLY A 490 14.39 -20.64 4.08
N GLU A 491 13.61 -20.74 3.01
CA GLU A 491 12.64 -19.73 2.60
C GLU A 491 11.27 -19.97 3.24
N ASP A 492 10.52 -18.88 3.40
CA ASP A 492 9.09 -18.89 3.68
C ASP A 492 8.35 -18.32 2.46
N PRO A 493 7.08 -18.70 2.22
CA PRO A 493 6.27 -18.04 1.21
C PRO A 493 6.19 -16.54 1.46
N THR A 494 6.27 -15.78 0.38
CA THR A 494 6.09 -14.32 0.33
C THR A 494 4.76 -13.93 -0.28
N ASP A 495 4.04 -14.87 -0.89
CA ASP A 495 2.68 -14.67 -1.40
C ASP A 495 1.88 -15.98 -1.47
N MET A 496 0.55 -15.86 -1.51
CA MET A 496 -0.38 -16.98 -1.69
C MET A 496 -1.57 -16.60 -2.57
N GLU A 497 -1.89 -17.46 -3.52
CA GLU A 497 -3.02 -17.27 -4.45
C GLU A 497 -3.92 -18.50 -4.51
N ILE A 498 -5.22 -18.30 -4.76
CA ILE A 498 -6.14 -19.39 -5.12
C ILE A 498 -6.30 -19.43 -6.64
N ARG A 499 -6.09 -20.62 -7.21
CA ARG A 499 -6.20 -20.92 -8.64
C ARG A 499 -7.11 -22.13 -8.89
N PRO A 500 -7.55 -22.35 -10.14
CA PRO A 500 -8.24 -23.59 -10.51
C PRO A 500 -7.43 -24.84 -10.14
N SER A 501 -6.10 -24.81 -10.34
CA SER A 501 -5.17 -25.91 -10.02
C SER A 501 -5.06 -26.21 -8.52
N GLY A 502 -5.22 -25.21 -7.65
CA GLY A 502 -5.05 -25.33 -6.21
C GLY A 502 -4.71 -24.00 -5.55
N ILE A 503 -4.11 -24.07 -4.37
CA ILE A 503 -3.56 -22.94 -3.62
C ILE A 503 -2.07 -22.88 -3.95
N VAL A 504 -1.61 -21.75 -4.46
CA VAL A 504 -0.22 -21.56 -4.90
C VAL A 504 0.52 -20.73 -3.85
N LEU A 505 1.60 -21.30 -3.32
CA LEU A 505 2.54 -20.61 -2.42
C LEU A 505 3.77 -20.20 -3.23
N ILE A 506 4.12 -18.92 -3.15
CA ILE A 506 5.21 -18.31 -3.92
C ILE A 506 6.29 -17.86 -2.96
N ALA A 507 7.54 -18.20 -3.22
CA ALA A 507 8.73 -17.70 -2.53
C ALA A 507 9.82 -17.36 -3.57
N PRO A 508 10.93 -16.70 -3.18
CA PRO A 508 11.97 -16.27 -4.12
C PRO A 508 12.55 -17.40 -4.99
N GLN A 509 12.69 -18.61 -4.44
CA GLN A 509 13.24 -19.78 -5.16
C GLN A 509 12.35 -21.02 -5.07
N ASN A 510 11.16 -20.92 -4.45
CA ASN A 510 10.21 -22.03 -4.34
C ASN A 510 8.85 -21.64 -4.93
N LEU A 511 8.21 -22.60 -5.58
CA LEU A 511 6.81 -22.52 -6.00
C LEU A 511 6.11 -23.83 -5.63
N VAL A 512 5.02 -23.75 -4.88
CA VAL A 512 4.27 -24.92 -4.40
C VAL A 512 2.82 -24.79 -4.80
N VAL A 513 2.26 -25.82 -5.44
CA VAL A 513 0.83 -25.95 -5.72
C VAL A 513 0.25 -26.99 -4.78
N VAL A 514 -0.68 -26.56 -3.94
CA VAL A 514 -1.31 -27.38 -2.90
C VAL A 514 -2.79 -27.60 -3.27
N GLY A 515 -3.30 -28.81 -3.09
CA GLY A 515 -4.72 -29.08 -3.18
C GLY A 515 -5.52 -28.42 -2.07
N ARG A 516 -6.83 -28.27 -2.26
CA ARG A 516 -7.76 -27.76 -1.23
C ARG A 516 -7.89 -28.71 -0.03
N ASP A 517 -7.40 -29.94 -0.17
CA ASP A 517 -7.21 -30.96 0.86
C ASP A 517 -5.86 -30.84 1.60
N GLY A 518 -4.98 -29.93 1.17
CA GLY A 518 -3.64 -29.73 1.72
C GLY A 518 -2.55 -30.63 1.13
N GLN A 519 -2.86 -31.46 0.14
CA GLN A 519 -1.86 -32.32 -0.49
C GLN A 519 -1.01 -31.49 -1.48
N VAL A 520 0.31 -31.57 -1.36
CA VAL A 520 1.22 -30.93 -2.32
C VAL A 520 1.08 -31.65 -3.67
N LYS A 521 0.60 -30.94 -4.69
CA LYS A 521 0.46 -31.44 -6.07
C LYS A 521 1.75 -31.25 -6.85
N HIS A 522 2.32 -30.05 -6.76
CA HIS A 522 3.57 -29.69 -7.43
C HIS A 522 4.44 -28.87 -6.49
N GLN A 523 5.75 -29.12 -6.52
CA GLN A 523 6.72 -28.30 -5.81
C GLN A 523 8.02 -28.27 -6.62
N VAL A 524 8.50 -27.06 -6.87
CA VAL A 524 9.80 -26.82 -7.50
C VAL A 524 10.65 -25.92 -6.63
N TYR A 525 11.96 -26.17 -6.67
CA TYR A 525 12.97 -25.35 -6.06
C TYR A 525 14.09 -25.10 -7.07
N TYR A 526 14.37 -23.84 -7.33
CA TYR A 526 15.40 -23.41 -8.25
C TYR A 526 16.46 -22.64 -7.47
N PRO A 527 17.62 -23.22 -7.11
CA PRO A 527 18.56 -22.54 -6.22
C PRO A 527 19.10 -21.25 -6.85
N ALA A 528 19.22 -20.18 -6.05
CA ALA A 528 19.83 -18.93 -6.48
C ALA A 528 21.28 -19.14 -6.97
N PRO A 529 21.80 -18.29 -7.89
CA PRO A 529 23.20 -18.31 -8.29
C PRO A 529 24.15 -18.24 -7.08
N GLN A 530 25.18 -19.09 -7.04
CA GLN A 530 26.12 -19.11 -5.92
C GLN A 530 26.98 -17.83 -5.87
N LEU A 531 26.73 -16.97 -4.88
CA LEU A 531 27.62 -15.86 -4.52
C LEU A 531 28.87 -16.38 -3.79
N PRO A 532 30.06 -15.76 -3.96
CA PRO A 532 31.25 -16.05 -3.16
C PRO A 532 30.97 -15.91 -1.65
N GLY A 533 31.62 -16.73 -0.81
CA GLY A 533 31.25 -16.92 0.60
C GLY A 533 31.13 -15.65 1.46
N LEU A 534 31.97 -14.63 1.21
CA LEU A 534 31.93 -13.35 1.93
C LEU A 534 30.72 -12.49 1.51
N LEU A 535 30.39 -12.48 0.22
CA LEU A 535 29.21 -11.78 -0.32
C LEU A 535 27.91 -12.47 0.11
N ARG A 536 27.91 -13.80 0.22
CA ARG A 536 26.76 -14.59 0.70
C ARG A 536 26.33 -14.23 2.13
N ALA A 537 27.24 -13.73 2.97
CA ALA A 537 26.94 -13.27 4.33
C ALA A 537 26.37 -11.85 4.37
N LEU A 538 26.86 -10.95 3.51
CA LEU A 538 26.34 -9.58 3.34
C LEU A 538 24.96 -9.56 2.66
N TYR A 539 24.73 -10.49 1.73
CA TYR A 539 23.53 -10.52 0.87
C TYR A 539 22.36 -11.35 1.39
N ARG A 540 22.51 -12.04 2.54
CA ARG A 540 21.40 -12.74 3.23
C ARG A 540 20.22 -11.82 3.58
N ILE A 541 20.42 -10.50 3.48
CA ILE A 541 19.44 -9.47 3.81
C ILE A 541 18.90 -8.75 2.55
N ASP A 542 19.61 -8.75 1.40
CA ASP A 542 19.28 -7.90 0.23
C ASP A 542 19.49 -8.50 -1.19
N ALA A 543 19.88 -9.77 -1.35
CA ALA A 543 20.21 -10.32 -2.70
C ALA A 543 18.99 -10.74 -3.54
N VAL A 544 18.29 -9.75 -4.07
CA VAL A 544 18.32 -9.45 -5.51
C VAL A 544 18.14 -7.94 -5.64
N ARG A 545 19.25 -7.18 -5.61
CA ARG A 545 19.22 -5.73 -5.88
C ARG A 545 18.57 -5.39 -7.24
N ALA A 546 18.47 -6.37 -8.13
CA ALA A 546 17.84 -6.28 -9.43
C ALA A 546 16.39 -6.82 -9.53
N GLY A 547 15.91 -7.57 -8.53
CA GLY A 547 14.51 -8.00 -8.45
C GLY A 547 13.63 -6.94 -7.81
N LEU A 548 14.22 -6.09 -6.94
CA LEU A 548 13.52 -4.99 -6.28
C LEU A 548 12.96 -3.93 -7.26
N TYR A 549 13.64 -3.67 -8.37
CA TYR A 549 13.20 -2.67 -9.36
C TYR A 549 12.33 -3.27 -10.47
N GLY A 550 12.52 -4.56 -10.79
CA GLY A 550 11.71 -5.30 -11.75
C GLY A 550 10.35 -5.76 -11.23
N ALA A 551 10.26 -6.13 -9.95
CA ALA A 551 9.00 -6.44 -9.28
C ALA A 551 8.15 -5.19 -9.02
N ALA A 552 8.62 -3.97 -9.30
CA ALA A 552 7.85 -2.76 -9.06
C ALA A 552 6.57 -2.72 -9.90
N ALA A 553 6.58 -3.15 -11.17
CA ALA A 553 5.38 -3.12 -12.02
C ALA A 553 4.31 -4.15 -11.61
N SER A 554 4.72 -5.36 -11.21
CA SER A 554 3.82 -6.32 -10.59
C SER A 554 3.39 -5.87 -9.21
N ALA A 555 4.28 -5.32 -8.38
CA ALA A 555 3.93 -4.71 -7.11
C ALA A 555 2.98 -3.52 -7.25
N TYR A 556 2.97 -2.77 -8.36
CA TYR A 556 1.96 -1.73 -8.60
C TYR A 556 0.65 -2.33 -9.11
N GLY A 557 0.68 -3.30 -10.04
CA GLY A 557 -0.51 -4.01 -10.50
C GLY A 557 -1.21 -4.81 -9.40
N ASP A 558 -0.42 -5.50 -8.58
CA ASP A 558 -0.81 -6.22 -7.37
C ASP A 558 -1.09 -5.27 -6.22
N ALA A 559 -0.43 -4.12 -6.04
CA ALA A 559 -0.86 -3.13 -5.06
C ALA A 559 -2.17 -2.46 -5.46
N PHE A 560 -2.45 -2.24 -6.75
CA PHE A 560 -3.75 -1.73 -7.19
C PHE A 560 -4.83 -2.80 -7.16
N ALA A 561 -4.52 -4.05 -7.52
CA ALA A 561 -5.47 -5.16 -7.50
C ALA A 561 -5.67 -5.73 -6.09
N GLN A 562 -4.65 -5.71 -5.21
CA GLN A 562 -4.78 -5.94 -3.77
C GLN A 562 -5.45 -4.72 -3.13
N ALA A 563 -5.04 -3.47 -3.34
CA ALA A 563 -5.80 -2.34 -2.78
C ALA A 563 -7.26 -2.29 -3.29
N SER A 564 -7.56 -2.84 -4.47
CA SER A 564 -8.94 -3.04 -4.95
C SER A 564 -9.66 -4.22 -4.28
N ARG A 565 -8.95 -5.25 -3.80
CA ARG A 565 -9.49 -6.51 -3.24
C ARG A 565 -9.35 -6.65 -1.71
N THR A 566 -8.41 -5.94 -1.10
CA THR A 566 -7.92 -6.07 0.28
C THR A 566 -7.66 -4.73 0.96
N ALA A 567 -7.90 -3.57 0.33
CA ALA A 567 -7.82 -2.31 1.07
C ALA A 567 -8.75 -2.39 2.27
N THR A 568 -8.19 -2.36 3.46
CA THR A 568 -8.97 -2.43 4.70
C THR A 568 -9.23 -1.05 5.29
N ASP A 569 -8.41 -0.06 4.93
CA ASP A 569 -8.65 1.36 5.18
C ASP A 569 -9.83 1.88 4.31
N ALA A 570 -10.81 2.52 4.94
CA ALA A 570 -12.00 3.07 4.30
C ALA A 570 -11.68 4.17 3.26
N ASN A 571 -10.61 4.94 3.47
CA ASN A 571 -10.13 5.96 2.54
C ASN A 571 -9.32 5.32 1.40
N ALA A 572 -8.45 4.34 1.70
CA ALA A 572 -7.77 3.56 0.68
C ALA A 572 -8.77 2.78 -0.21
N ARG A 573 -9.83 2.16 0.32
CA ARG A 573 -10.88 1.50 -0.49
C ARG A 573 -11.56 2.44 -1.46
N ARG A 574 -11.85 3.68 -1.03
CA ARG A 574 -12.51 4.67 -1.88
C ARG A 574 -11.56 5.24 -2.91
N PHE A 575 -10.37 5.61 -2.49
CA PHE A 575 -9.34 6.10 -3.40
C PHE A 575 -9.00 5.05 -4.46
N THR A 576 -8.79 3.81 -4.05
CA THR A 576 -8.51 2.71 -4.97
C THR A 576 -9.74 2.30 -5.79
N GLY A 577 -10.95 2.39 -5.23
CA GLY A 577 -12.20 2.10 -5.94
C GLY A 577 -12.57 3.15 -7.00
N GLU A 578 -12.38 4.44 -6.70
CA GLU A 578 -12.54 5.54 -7.66
C GLU A 578 -11.51 5.43 -8.78
N LEU A 579 -10.25 5.16 -8.42
CA LEU A 579 -9.16 4.96 -9.36
C LEU A 579 -9.37 3.70 -10.23
N ALA A 580 -9.82 2.58 -9.65
CA ALA A 580 -10.20 1.38 -10.37
C ALA A 580 -11.38 1.60 -11.33
N THR A 581 -12.39 2.38 -10.89
CA THR A 581 -13.52 2.77 -11.74
C THR A 581 -13.06 3.66 -12.90
N ALA A 582 -12.15 4.60 -12.64
CA ALA A 582 -11.55 5.43 -13.67
C ALA A 582 -10.82 4.60 -14.74
N TYR A 583 -10.03 3.60 -14.33
CA TYR A 583 -9.29 2.74 -15.26
C TYR A 583 -10.15 1.74 -16.03
N THR A 584 -11.22 1.20 -15.44
CA THR A 584 -12.13 0.24 -16.10
C THR A 584 -12.99 0.89 -17.17
N GLN A 585 -13.58 2.04 -16.86
CA GLN A 585 -14.62 2.69 -17.68
C GLN A 585 -14.09 3.85 -18.55
N GLY A 586 -12.78 4.13 -18.53
CA GLY A 586 -12.25 5.32 -19.22
C GLY A 586 -12.82 6.60 -18.62
N GLY A 587 -12.98 6.63 -17.29
CA GLY A 587 -13.75 7.65 -16.59
C GLY A 587 -13.19 9.06 -16.81
N ALA A 588 -13.98 10.09 -16.48
CA ALA A 588 -13.59 11.50 -16.55
C ALA A 588 -12.26 11.82 -15.84
N GLN A 589 -11.83 10.96 -14.91
CA GLN A 589 -10.53 11.07 -14.24
C GLN A 589 -9.32 10.77 -15.16
N LEU A 590 -9.52 10.04 -16.26
CA LEU A 590 -8.47 9.74 -17.25
C LEU A 590 -8.40 10.75 -18.40
N THR A 591 -9.43 11.56 -18.61
CA THR A 591 -9.46 12.53 -19.72
C THR A 591 -8.39 13.62 -19.61
N GLY A 592 -7.83 13.81 -18.41
CA GLY A 592 -6.70 14.69 -18.18
C GLY A 592 -5.35 14.10 -18.59
N TYR A 593 -5.20 12.78 -18.74
CA TYR A 593 -3.90 12.23 -19.15
C TYR A 593 -3.75 12.23 -20.66
N SER A 594 -2.53 12.03 -21.17
CA SER A 594 -2.36 11.81 -22.61
C SER A 594 -3.21 10.60 -23.05
N HIS A 595 -3.83 10.69 -24.23
CA HIS A 595 -4.66 9.60 -24.76
C HIS A 595 -3.89 8.27 -24.81
N GLN A 596 -2.59 8.32 -25.09
CA GLN A 596 -1.72 7.15 -25.11
C GLN A 596 -1.50 6.57 -23.72
N ALA A 597 -1.14 7.38 -22.72
CA ALA A 597 -0.93 6.90 -21.35
C ALA A 597 -2.24 6.38 -20.72
N ALA A 598 -3.36 7.06 -20.95
CA ALA A 598 -4.67 6.61 -20.50
C ALA A 598 -5.06 5.27 -21.13
N ALA A 599 -4.87 5.11 -22.45
CA ALA A 599 -5.18 3.85 -23.14
C ALA A 599 -4.31 2.69 -22.65
N LEU A 600 -3.00 2.93 -22.47
CA LEU A 600 -2.07 1.93 -21.94
C LEU A 600 -2.42 1.57 -20.50
N ALA A 601 -2.64 2.55 -19.62
CA ALA A 601 -3.01 2.30 -18.24
C ALA A 601 -4.33 1.54 -18.11
N SER A 602 -5.35 1.88 -18.90
CA SER A 602 -6.62 1.12 -18.94
C SER A 602 -6.44 -0.31 -19.46
N LYS A 603 -5.65 -0.51 -20.52
CA LYS A 603 -5.30 -1.86 -21.01
C LYS A 603 -4.63 -2.67 -19.90
N ARG A 604 -3.65 -2.06 -19.23
CA ARG A 604 -2.87 -2.68 -18.16
C ARG A 604 -3.70 -2.98 -16.93
N PHE A 605 -4.57 -2.06 -16.52
CA PHE A 605 -5.48 -2.28 -15.39
C PHE A 605 -6.42 -3.46 -15.66
N ARG A 606 -7.03 -3.53 -16.86
CA ARG A 606 -7.87 -4.69 -17.23
C ARG A 606 -7.09 -5.99 -17.21
N ALA A 607 -5.83 -5.96 -17.64
CA ALA A 607 -4.96 -7.12 -17.58
C ALA A 607 -4.57 -7.47 -16.13
N SER A 608 -4.33 -6.49 -15.24
CA SER A 608 -4.01 -6.73 -13.82
C SER A 608 -5.19 -7.27 -13.00
N LEU A 609 -6.43 -7.11 -13.47
CA LEU A 609 -7.58 -7.83 -12.91
C LEU A 609 -7.44 -9.35 -13.06
N THR A 610 -6.66 -9.79 -14.06
CA THR A 610 -6.30 -11.20 -14.23
C THR A 610 -5.03 -11.47 -13.44
N VAL A 611 -5.06 -12.42 -12.51
CA VAL A 611 -3.88 -12.75 -11.71
C VAL A 611 -2.81 -13.37 -12.62
N PRO A 612 -1.57 -12.82 -12.67
CA PRO A 612 -0.53 -13.29 -13.60
C PRO A 612 -0.31 -14.79 -13.51
N GLY A 613 -0.27 -15.50 -14.64
CA GLY A 613 -0.20 -16.97 -14.68
C GLY A 613 1.19 -17.56 -14.39
N SER A 614 2.21 -16.73 -14.19
CA SER A 614 3.60 -17.15 -14.02
C SER A 614 4.35 -16.32 -12.97
N VAL A 615 5.49 -16.83 -12.52
CA VAL A 615 6.48 -16.16 -11.67
C VAL A 615 7.86 -16.24 -12.32
N PHE A 616 8.73 -15.28 -12.00
CA PHE A 616 10.12 -15.28 -12.46
C PHE A 616 11.09 -15.68 -11.35
N MET A 617 12.01 -16.59 -11.65
CA MET A 617 13.05 -17.03 -10.71
C MET A 617 14.44 -16.94 -11.33
N LEU A 618 15.34 -16.21 -10.67
CA LEU A 618 16.75 -16.16 -11.00
C LEU A 618 17.45 -17.39 -10.41
N THR A 619 17.99 -18.25 -11.27
CA THR A 619 18.59 -19.52 -10.86
C THR A 619 19.81 -19.90 -11.68
N ARG A 620 20.47 -20.99 -11.31
CA ARG A 620 21.53 -21.61 -12.11
C ARG A 620 20.94 -22.32 -13.33
N ALA A 621 21.63 -22.27 -14.46
CA ALA A 621 21.25 -23.06 -15.62
C ALA A 621 21.17 -24.56 -15.23
N PRO A 622 20.10 -25.29 -15.65
CA PRO A 622 19.95 -26.72 -15.35
C PRO A 622 21.15 -27.57 -15.81
N GLU A 623 21.82 -27.17 -16.88
CA GLU A 623 23.00 -27.84 -17.45
C GLU A 623 24.32 -27.47 -16.71
N GLY A 624 24.24 -26.68 -15.63
CA GLY A 624 25.36 -26.35 -14.75
C GLY A 624 26.26 -25.19 -15.20
N ASN A 625 26.21 -24.82 -16.49
CA ASN A 625 26.98 -23.73 -17.08
C ASN A 625 26.19 -22.42 -17.10
N GLY A 626 26.39 -21.59 -16.07
CA GLY A 626 25.85 -20.22 -16.01
C GLY A 626 24.56 -20.07 -15.21
N ASN A 627 23.90 -18.93 -15.38
CA ASN A 627 22.69 -18.50 -14.69
C ASN A 627 21.59 -18.17 -15.71
N VAL A 628 20.34 -18.26 -15.29
CA VAL A 628 19.15 -18.05 -16.11
C VAL A 628 18.04 -17.36 -15.31
N LEU A 629 17.17 -16.63 -15.99
CA LEU A 629 15.85 -16.26 -15.47
C LEU A 629 14.82 -17.24 -16.04
N LEU A 630 14.11 -17.94 -15.17
CA LEU A 630 13.03 -18.85 -15.56
C LEU A 630 11.68 -18.18 -15.36
N GLU A 631 10.84 -18.21 -16.39
CA GLU A 631 9.41 -18.02 -16.22
C GLU A 631 8.77 -19.37 -15.86
N ILE A 632 8.04 -19.43 -14.76
CA ILE A 632 7.45 -20.67 -14.25
C ILE A 632 5.94 -20.49 -14.16
N ALA A 633 5.17 -21.40 -14.77
CA ALA A 633 3.72 -21.40 -14.69
C ALA A 633 3.25 -21.70 -13.25
N LYS A 634 2.41 -20.83 -12.68
CA LYS A 634 1.87 -21.00 -11.33
C LYS A 634 0.98 -22.23 -11.18
N ASP A 635 0.28 -22.64 -12.23
CA ASP A 635 -0.68 -23.76 -12.18
C ASP A 635 -0.04 -25.14 -12.21
N SER A 636 1.10 -25.29 -12.88
CA SER A 636 1.78 -26.58 -13.08
C SER A 636 3.15 -26.66 -12.43
N ALA A 637 3.67 -25.53 -11.94
CA ALA A 637 5.05 -25.34 -11.49
C ALA A 637 6.10 -25.72 -12.55
N GLN A 638 5.75 -25.70 -13.84
CA GLN A 638 6.66 -26.01 -14.93
C GLN A 638 7.27 -24.75 -15.53
N PRO A 639 8.56 -24.76 -15.89
CA PRO A 639 9.16 -23.68 -16.68
C PRO A 639 8.46 -23.53 -18.03
N ARG A 640 8.15 -22.29 -18.41
CA ARG A 640 7.57 -21.92 -19.72
C ARG A 640 8.63 -21.37 -20.67
N ALA A 641 9.44 -20.46 -20.15
CA ALA A 641 10.48 -19.76 -20.89
C ALA A 641 11.73 -19.61 -20.02
N ARG A 642 12.89 -19.42 -20.68
CA ARG A 642 14.14 -19.08 -20.00
C ARG A 642 14.89 -17.96 -20.72
N VAL A 643 15.53 -17.07 -19.96
CA VAL A 643 16.49 -16.09 -20.49
C VAL A 643 17.88 -16.45 -19.97
N ASP A 644 18.79 -16.76 -20.89
CA ASP A 644 20.16 -17.15 -20.55
C ASP A 644 21.01 -15.92 -20.16
N LEU A 645 21.64 -15.95 -18.99
CA LEU A 645 22.43 -14.84 -18.43
C LEU A 645 23.95 -15.11 -18.44
N GLY A 646 24.38 -16.27 -18.96
CA GLY A 646 25.78 -16.66 -18.95
C GLY A 646 26.34 -16.71 -17.52
N LYS A 647 27.46 -16.05 -17.25
CA LYS A 647 28.10 -16.06 -15.92
C LYS A 647 27.59 -14.97 -14.97
N GLU A 648 26.69 -14.10 -15.43
CA GLU A 648 26.19 -12.96 -14.66
C GLU A 648 25.38 -13.41 -13.45
N ARG A 649 25.76 -12.96 -12.25
CA ARG A 649 25.16 -13.36 -10.96
C ARG A 649 24.23 -12.29 -10.40
N GLU A 650 24.44 -11.04 -10.78
CA GLU A 650 23.67 -9.88 -10.35
C GLU A 650 23.13 -9.15 -11.60
N PRO A 651 22.35 -9.84 -12.45
CA PRO A 651 21.83 -9.25 -13.68
C PRO A 651 20.93 -8.07 -13.35
N VAL A 652 21.06 -6.94 -14.03
CA VAL A 652 20.09 -5.83 -13.89
C VAL A 652 18.97 -6.05 -14.89
N TYR A 653 17.75 -6.27 -14.40
CA TYR A 653 16.59 -6.49 -15.24
C TYR A 653 15.32 -5.88 -14.67
N ALA A 654 14.29 -5.76 -15.51
CA ALA A 654 12.94 -5.40 -15.12
C ALA A 654 11.95 -6.32 -15.82
N VAL A 655 10.83 -6.60 -15.17
CA VAL A 655 9.78 -7.46 -15.72
C VAL A 655 8.47 -6.68 -15.79
N ASP A 656 7.75 -6.88 -16.88
CA ASP A 656 6.40 -6.42 -17.05
C ASP A 656 5.47 -7.62 -17.22
N ASP A 657 4.96 -8.14 -16.11
CA ASP A 657 4.06 -9.30 -16.07
C ASP A 657 2.76 -9.08 -16.85
N VAL A 658 2.36 -7.81 -17.00
CA VAL A 658 1.15 -7.44 -17.74
C VAL A 658 1.37 -7.53 -19.25
N ALA A 659 2.56 -7.15 -19.72
CA ALA A 659 2.93 -7.23 -21.13
C ALA A 659 3.60 -8.58 -21.51
N GLY A 660 3.99 -9.40 -20.52
CA GLY A 660 4.77 -10.61 -20.75
C GLY A 660 6.17 -10.28 -21.29
N MET A 661 6.81 -9.24 -20.76
CA MET A 661 8.09 -8.73 -21.26
C MET A 661 9.15 -8.67 -20.16
N LEU A 662 10.39 -9.03 -20.51
CA LEU A 662 11.56 -8.92 -19.64
C LEU A 662 12.60 -8.04 -20.33
N PHE A 663 13.15 -7.09 -19.59
CA PHE A 663 14.15 -6.14 -20.06
C PHE A 663 15.45 -6.39 -19.32
N LEU A 664 16.51 -6.79 -20.01
CA LEU A 664 17.79 -7.16 -19.42
C LEU A 664 18.89 -6.19 -19.87
N GLN A 665 19.67 -5.67 -18.92
CA GLN A 665 20.92 -4.99 -19.22
C GLN A 665 22.01 -6.02 -19.53
N THR A 666 22.50 -6.05 -20.77
CA THR A 666 23.53 -7.01 -21.22
C THR A 666 24.93 -6.39 -21.31
N SER A 667 25.03 -5.06 -21.30
CA SER A 667 26.27 -4.30 -21.13
C SER A 667 25.95 -2.94 -20.50
N PRO A 668 26.95 -2.14 -20.05
CA PRO A 668 26.71 -0.88 -19.35
C PRO A 668 25.68 0.05 -20.03
N GLY A 669 25.61 0.08 -21.37
CA GLY A 669 24.63 0.90 -22.11
C GLY A 669 23.75 0.11 -23.08
N THR A 670 23.53 -1.20 -22.87
CA THR A 670 22.71 -2.02 -23.76
C THR A 670 21.58 -2.71 -23.00
N LEU A 671 20.35 -2.55 -23.51
CA LEU A 671 19.14 -3.25 -23.06
C LEU A 671 18.70 -4.25 -24.12
N VAL A 672 18.20 -5.40 -23.66
CA VAL A 672 17.61 -6.44 -24.52
C VAL A 672 16.23 -6.77 -23.99
N GLY A 673 15.23 -6.72 -24.87
CA GLY A 673 13.86 -7.10 -24.56
C GLY A 673 13.59 -8.54 -24.98
N TYR A 674 12.92 -9.29 -24.11
CA TYR A 674 12.47 -10.66 -24.33
C TYR A 674 10.95 -10.71 -24.18
N ARG A 675 10.28 -11.39 -25.12
CA ARG A 675 8.87 -11.74 -24.99
C ARG A 675 8.76 -13.14 -24.39
N LEU A 676 7.83 -13.29 -23.46
CA LEU A 676 7.69 -14.44 -22.57
C LEU A 676 6.44 -15.26 -22.94
#